data_AF-R7Q6F8-F1
#
_entry.id   AF-R7Q6F8-F1
#
_cell.length_a   1.000
_cell.length_b   1.000
_cell.length_c   1.000
_cell.angle_alpha   90.00
_cell.angle_beta   90.00
_cell.angle_gamma   90.00
#
_symmetry.space_group_name_H-M   'P 1'
#
loop_
_entity.id
_entity.type
_entity.pdbx_description
1 polymer ?
#
loop_
_entity_poly.entity_id
_entity_poly.type
_entity_poly.pdbx_seq_one_letter_code
_entity_poly.pdbx_strand_id
1 'polypeptide(L)'
;MSRSLGLQISRLTNPNLKLQASQVRALINVLRLVDNYPALYLNKNILRNAIRRYEHVWIPLLASLPAARRTKVVPPIDVEWVWFVHMLCPVKYVVDSAAMWSAVSPKENSYIVDHVLLVDAARKRGIEEARRFWEARFPQEPYDITSSLKTAPLQEDAEESVEVKAASRISYDIVAAAERQMAFHYQVAIMPQYQDSKWLQMAVTRYVSMFLELQRRRAKSVWVPTYDIDVVWHTHMLHPRMYVKDTTIRTGRLLPHDDTLNDRKAGSNLMNRWEDTVETWSREFGTSVARPGGMWRGNITPEERLSVPVVKKSVQLFTEQISTQQLSSLSVCDLETVLKDSDKTVLDHILWVHTTDSRQAMETIQKSNILSASAATVFESFASFKTEKSAEIARGRFFYTPVMVDEMVESFSPFLELYHVNSGMPSLSYPMASAYLAKAGSICFGNSHDKYSYASEPGGLVFVLRIAGEDFGLLAAGWQGFQEPVDSTSDMVTNKKGKKQEQHSFQHCKPEPGHLCLRLWLLGSGSPDRWYSLENRSQPGTPGQFEMKLPMPSASEALRKTPAKLGAIGFDLSDGKIEFELPEHGVPACLIAMAASMLHVILQPRMEPAENDFKTSMYPSWSSPQKEHALLRAAGGEHFHESSRRGFVEVLLRLPMSNQLRKNMFFAKAETLYPVGEKR
;
A
#
# COMPACT_ATOMS: atom_id res chain seq x y z
N MET A 1 31.56 -8.18 15.21
CA MET A 1 30.87 -8.85 14.07
C MET A 1 30.56 -7.93 12.88
N SER A 2 30.36 -6.61 13.06
CA SER A 2 30.08 -5.68 11.93
C SER A 2 31.23 -5.51 10.91
N ARG A 3 32.50 -5.55 11.34
CA ARG A 3 33.67 -5.40 10.43
C ARG A 3 33.92 -6.62 9.51
N SER A 4 33.49 -7.83 9.87
CA SER A 4 33.71 -9.01 9.02
C SER A 4 32.70 -9.13 7.88
N LEU A 5 31.47 -8.61 8.06
CA LEU A 5 30.44 -8.58 7.01
C LEU A 5 30.82 -7.62 5.86
N GLY A 6 31.38 -6.45 6.19
CA GLY A 6 31.84 -5.48 5.18
C GLY A 6 33.04 -5.97 4.35
N LEU A 7 33.89 -6.83 4.91
CA LEU A 7 35.05 -7.44 4.24
C LEU A 7 34.69 -8.66 3.38
N GLN A 8 33.57 -9.35 3.67
CA GLN A 8 33.08 -10.45 2.82
C GLN A 8 32.31 -9.94 1.60
N ILE A 9 31.59 -8.80 1.71
CA ILE A 9 30.87 -8.19 0.58
C ILE A 9 31.85 -7.61 -0.45
N SER A 10 32.99 -7.06 -0.03
CA SER A 10 33.98 -6.46 -0.95
C SER A 10 34.72 -7.49 -1.81
N ARG A 11 34.74 -8.78 -1.42
CA ARG A 11 35.31 -9.87 -2.23
C ARG A 11 34.34 -10.44 -3.28
N LEU A 12 33.05 -10.09 -3.24
CA LEU A 12 32.01 -10.60 -4.15
C LEU A 12 31.66 -9.64 -5.30
N THR A 13 32.19 -8.41 -5.27
CA THR A 13 31.94 -7.41 -6.31
C THR A 13 33.02 -7.44 -7.38
N ASN A 14 32.73 -7.98 -8.56
CA ASN A 14 33.45 -7.58 -9.77
C ASN A 14 33.07 -6.10 -10.05
N PRO A 15 34.04 -5.15 -10.10
CA PRO A 15 33.79 -3.70 -10.06
C PRO A 15 33.15 -3.11 -11.34
N ASN A 16 32.74 -3.93 -12.31
CA ASN A 16 32.38 -3.44 -13.65
C ASN A 16 30.89 -3.16 -13.91
N LEU A 17 29.97 -3.44 -12.98
CA LEU A 17 28.56 -3.04 -13.16
C LEU A 17 28.36 -1.57 -12.74
N LYS A 18 28.18 -0.67 -13.71
CA LYS A 18 28.05 0.78 -13.49
C LYS A 18 26.60 1.25 -13.31
N LEU A 19 25.73 0.44 -12.71
CA LEU A 19 24.35 0.83 -12.47
C LEU A 19 24.26 1.81 -11.30
N GLN A 20 23.62 2.96 -11.50
CA GLN A 20 23.56 4.04 -10.51
C GLN A 20 22.15 4.27 -9.99
N ALA A 21 22.03 4.66 -8.72
CA ALA A 21 20.75 5.06 -8.11
C ALA A 21 20.04 6.20 -8.86
N SER A 22 20.80 7.09 -9.51
CA SER A 22 20.26 8.16 -10.36
C SER A 22 19.49 7.63 -11.56
N GLN A 23 19.94 6.53 -12.17
CA GLN A 23 19.26 5.86 -13.27
C GLN A 23 17.98 5.18 -12.79
N VAL A 24 18.02 4.52 -11.62
CA VAL A 24 16.82 3.92 -11.01
C VAL A 24 15.77 5.00 -10.75
N ARG A 25 16.18 6.14 -10.17
CA ARG A 25 15.28 7.30 -9.98
C ARG A 25 14.74 7.81 -11.31
N ALA A 26 15.55 7.85 -12.37
CA ALA A 26 15.08 8.28 -13.68
C ALA A 26 14.01 7.35 -14.24
N LEU A 27 14.14 6.03 -14.05
CA LEU A 27 13.10 5.06 -14.44
C LEU A 27 11.81 5.37 -13.69
N ILE A 28 11.90 5.53 -12.37
CA ILE A 28 10.74 5.84 -11.53
C ILE A 28 10.05 7.13 -11.99
N ASN A 29 10.81 8.14 -12.42
CA ASN A 29 10.25 9.37 -12.98
C ASN A 29 9.58 9.16 -14.34
N VAL A 30 10.11 8.27 -15.19
CA VAL A 30 9.44 7.88 -16.45
C VAL A 30 8.13 7.17 -16.17
N LEU A 31 8.11 6.21 -15.23
CA LEU A 31 6.87 5.50 -14.86
C LEU A 31 5.81 6.48 -14.32
N ARG A 32 6.20 7.43 -13.46
CA ARG A 32 5.30 8.52 -13.01
C ARG A 32 4.81 9.41 -14.15
N LEU A 33 5.65 9.66 -15.15
CA LEU A 33 5.27 10.47 -16.30
C LEU A 33 4.22 9.74 -17.16
N VAL A 34 4.41 8.44 -17.42
CA VAL A 34 3.46 7.59 -18.13
C VAL A 34 2.12 7.52 -17.39
N ASP A 35 2.13 7.46 -16.05
CA ASP A 35 0.90 7.42 -15.25
C ASP A 35 0.03 8.68 -15.38
N ASN A 36 0.58 9.82 -15.84
CA ASN A 36 -0.22 11.00 -16.19
C ASN A 36 -1.05 10.82 -17.47
N TYR A 37 -0.82 9.73 -18.23
CA TYR A 37 -1.49 9.43 -19.49
C TYR A 37 -2.01 7.99 -19.49
N PRO A 38 -3.07 7.66 -18.70
CA PRO A 38 -3.53 6.28 -18.53
C PRO A 38 -3.93 5.56 -19.82
N ALA A 39 -4.28 6.31 -20.86
CA ALA A 39 -4.53 5.79 -22.20
C ALA A 39 -3.35 5.01 -22.80
N LEU A 40 -2.11 5.26 -22.35
CA LEU A 40 -0.92 4.49 -22.76
C LEU A 40 -0.86 3.06 -22.22
N TYR A 41 -1.81 2.65 -21.38
CA TYR A 41 -1.88 1.27 -20.88
C TYR A 41 -3.31 0.75 -20.72
N LEU A 42 -4.35 1.59 -20.87
CA LEU A 42 -5.75 1.17 -20.84
C LEU A 42 -6.39 1.08 -22.23
N ASN A 43 -5.87 1.82 -23.22
CA ASN A 43 -6.43 1.87 -24.57
C ASN A 43 -5.50 1.16 -25.57
N LYS A 44 -5.94 0.02 -26.11
CA LYS A 44 -5.07 -0.81 -26.97
C LYS A 44 -4.88 -0.18 -28.34
N ASN A 45 -5.81 0.64 -28.83
CA ASN A 45 -5.63 1.37 -30.09
C ASN A 45 -4.50 2.41 -29.99
N ILE A 46 -4.43 3.12 -28.87
CA ILE A 46 -3.34 4.07 -28.60
C ILE A 46 -2.00 3.32 -28.46
N LEU A 47 -1.99 2.21 -27.73
CA LEU A 47 -0.81 1.34 -27.63
C LEU A 47 -0.35 0.77 -28.98
N ARG A 48 -1.27 0.29 -29.82
CA ARG A 48 -0.95 -0.21 -31.17
C ARG A 48 -0.36 0.89 -32.05
N ASN A 49 -0.90 2.11 -31.98
CA ASN A 49 -0.30 3.24 -32.70
C ASN A 49 1.09 3.61 -32.14
N ALA A 50 1.30 3.54 -30.82
CA ALA A 50 2.62 3.75 -30.21
C ALA A 50 3.63 2.69 -30.68
N ILE A 51 3.22 1.41 -30.77
CA ILE A 51 4.03 0.31 -31.34
C ILE A 51 4.37 0.61 -32.82
N ARG A 52 3.40 1.06 -33.61
CA ARG A 52 3.63 1.49 -35.00
C ARG A 52 4.66 2.62 -35.08
N ARG A 53 4.53 3.66 -34.25
CA ARG A 53 5.49 4.78 -34.20
C ARG A 53 6.87 4.31 -33.76
N TYR A 54 6.94 3.38 -32.81
CA TYR A 54 8.19 2.76 -32.38
C TYR A 54 8.88 2.02 -33.53
N GLU A 55 8.19 1.10 -34.20
CA GLU A 55 8.78 0.27 -35.25
C GLU A 55 9.04 1.05 -36.56
N HIS A 56 8.10 1.88 -37.01
CA HIS A 56 8.13 2.49 -38.34
C HIS A 56 8.62 3.94 -38.37
N VAL A 57 8.82 4.58 -37.21
CA VAL A 57 9.32 5.96 -37.15
C VAL A 57 10.61 6.03 -36.33
N TRP A 58 10.57 5.54 -35.10
CA TRP A 58 11.72 5.64 -34.19
C TRP A 58 12.91 4.77 -34.60
N ILE A 59 12.70 3.49 -34.95
CA ILE A 59 13.80 2.61 -35.40
C ILE A 59 14.48 3.14 -36.68
N PRO A 60 13.74 3.52 -37.75
CA PRO A 60 14.35 4.16 -38.92
C PRO A 60 15.08 5.46 -38.59
N LEU A 61 14.54 6.28 -37.67
CA LEU A 61 15.22 7.50 -37.21
C LEU A 61 16.57 7.14 -36.60
N LEU A 62 16.63 6.21 -35.64
CA LEU A 62 17.87 5.78 -35.01
C LEU A 62 18.88 5.22 -36.02
N ALA A 63 18.42 4.47 -37.02
CA ALA A 63 19.28 3.94 -38.09
C ALA A 63 19.92 5.05 -38.94
N SER A 64 19.22 6.16 -39.15
CA SER A 64 19.74 7.33 -39.88
C SER A 64 20.77 8.15 -39.10
N LEU A 65 20.80 8.02 -37.77
CA LEU A 65 21.71 8.78 -36.91
C LEU A 65 23.11 8.14 -36.87
N PRO A 66 24.18 8.96 -36.74
CA PRO A 66 25.51 8.45 -36.42
C PRO A 66 25.50 7.61 -35.15
N ALA A 67 26.27 6.53 -35.11
CA ALA A 67 26.30 5.57 -33.99
C ALA A 67 26.47 6.25 -32.61
N ALA A 68 27.34 7.27 -32.53
CA ALA A 68 27.61 8.02 -31.29
C ALA A 68 26.44 8.89 -30.78
N ARG A 69 25.40 9.11 -31.60
CA ARG A 69 24.19 9.87 -31.24
C ARG A 69 22.98 8.99 -30.91
N ARG A 70 22.95 7.72 -31.33
CA ARG A 70 21.81 6.81 -31.15
C ARG A 70 21.37 6.65 -29.69
N THR A 71 22.32 6.71 -28.74
CA THR A 71 22.06 6.61 -27.29
C THR A 71 21.90 7.96 -26.58
N LYS A 72 21.90 9.07 -27.32
CA LYS A 72 21.81 10.44 -26.78
C LYS A 72 20.47 11.12 -27.05
N VAL A 73 19.58 10.45 -27.79
CA VAL A 73 18.24 10.93 -28.12
C VAL A 73 17.21 10.22 -27.25
N VAL A 74 16.13 10.93 -26.89
CA VAL A 74 15.02 10.38 -26.10
C VAL A 74 13.80 10.33 -27.01
N PRO A 75 13.02 9.24 -27.09
CA PRO A 75 11.81 9.21 -27.89
C PRO A 75 10.66 10.04 -27.27
N PRO A 76 9.57 10.28 -28.01
CA PRO A 76 8.33 10.78 -27.41
C PRO A 76 7.74 9.75 -26.43
N ILE A 77 6.93 10.21 -25.48
CA ILE A 77 6.53 9.43 -24.28
C ILE A 77 5.83 8.11 -24.61
N ASP A 78 5.02 8.06 -25.65
CA ASP A 78 4.31 6.86 -26.09
C ASP A 78 5.26 5.82 -26.67
N VAL A 79 6.22 6.27 -27.49
CA VAL A 79 7.29 5.42 -28.04
C VAL A 79 8.25 4.97 -26.95
N GLU A 80 8.62 5.85 -26.02
CA GLU A 80 9.48 5.52 -24.88
C GLU A 80 8.83 4.46 -23.99
N TRP A 81 7.52 4.56 -23.76
CA TRP A 81 6.76 3.57 -22.99
C TRP A 81 6.76 2.20 -23.65
N VAL A 82 6.38 2.08 -24.92
CA VAL A 82 6.36 0.76 -25.60
C VAL A 82 7.76 0.17 -25.76
N TRP A 83 8.79 1.00 -25.97
CA TRP A 83 10.16 0.55 -26.04
C TRP A 83 10.67 0.07 -24.66
N PHE A 84 10.32 0.80 -23.59
CA PHE A 84 10.54 0.38 -22.21
C PHE A 84 9.95 -1.01 -21.95
N VAL A 85 8.66 -1.20 -22.22
CA VAL A 85 7.95 -2.48 -22.00
C VAL A 85 8.60 -3.61 -22.81
N HIS A 86 8.99 -3.34 -24.06
CA HIS A 86 9.65 -4.33 -24.91
C HIS A 86 10.99 -4.80 -24.33
N MET A 87 11.79 -3.90 -23.77
CA MET A 87 13.09 -4.24 -23.17
C MET A 87 12.98 -5.11 -21.89
N LEU A 88 11.83 -5.11 -21.22
CA LEU A 88 11.57 -5.95 -20.05
C LEU A 88 11.36 -7.43 -20.37
N CYS A 89 11.37 -7.83 -21.65
CA CYS A 89 11.54 -9.22 -22.07
C CYS A 89 12.87 -9.36 -22.84
N PRO A 90 14.03 -9.44 -22.15
CA PRO A 90 15.34 -9.33 -22.80
C PRO A 90 15.59 -10.36 -23.90
N VAL A 91 15.06 -11.58 -23.74
CA VAL A 91 15.21 -12.66 -24.71
C VAL A 91 14.48 -12.33 -26.02
N LYS A 92 13.24 -11.86 -25.93
CA LYS A 92 12.46 -11.42 -27.10
C LYS A 92 13.02 -10.14 -27.70
N TYR A 93 13.39 -9.19 -26.85
CA TYR A 93 13.96 -7.92 -27.27
C TYR A 93 15.19 -8.10 -28.16
N VAL A 94 16.12 -9.01 -27.81
CA VAL A 94 17.32 -9.26 -28.65
C VAL A 94 16.94 -9.73 -30.05
N VAL A 95 15.96 -10.64 -30.17
CA VAL A 95 15.51 -11.20 -31.44
C VAL A 95 14.76 -10.15 -32.26
N ASP A 96 13.75 -9.53 -31.64
CA ASP A 96 12.88 -8.54 -32.29
C ASP A 96 13.68 -7.30 -32.70
N SER A 97 14.66 -6.89 -31.89
CA SER A 97 15.55 -5.76 -32.18
C SER A 97 16.41 -6.00 -33.41
N ALA A 98 17.01 -7.19 -33.54
CA ALA A 98 17.75 -7.57 -34.74
C ALA A 98 16.85 -7.61 -35.98
N ALA A 99 15.63 -8.16 -35.84
CA ALA A 99 14.65 -8.22 -36.93
C ALA A 99 14.23 -6.81 -37.41
N MET A 100 13.85 -5.91 -36.49
CA MET A 100 13.51 -4.53 -36.81
C MET A 100 14.68 -3.78 -37.44
N TRP A 101 15.90 -3.94 -36.89
CA TRP A 101 17.08 -3.23 -37.39
C TRP A 101 17.49 -3.70 -38.79
N SER A 102 17.44 -5.00 -39.05
CA SER A 102 17.77 -5.57 -40.36
C SER A 102 16.89 -5.03 -41.49
N ALA A 103 15.65 -4.61 -41.19
CA ALA A 103 14.73 -4.04 -42.16
C ALA A 103 15.13 -2.61 -42.60
N VAL A 104 15.83 -1.86 -41.74
CA VAL A 104 16.24 -0.46 -42.00
C VAL A 104 17.74 -0.32 -42.29
N SER A 105 18.55 -1.28 -41.83
CA SER A 105 19.99 -1.35 -42.05
C SER A 105 20.40 -2.82 -42.32
N PRO A 106 20.19 -3.33 -43.55
CA PRO A 106 20.42 -4.75 -43.89
C PRO A 106 21.86 -5.23 -43.68
N LYS A 107 22.83 -4.31 -43.66
CA LYS A 107 24.25 -4.62 -43.42
C LYS A 107 24.56 -4.97 -41.98
N GLU A 108 23.65 -4.67 -41.03
CA GLU A 108 23.84 -4.86 -39.59
C GLU A 108 22.78 -5.83 -39.02
N ASN A 109 22.64 -7.03 -39.60
CA ASN A 109 21.54 -7.96 -39.33
C ASN A 109 21.46 -8.54 -37.90
N SER A 110 22.50 -8.38 -37.08
CA SER A 110 22.57 -8.87 -35.70
C SER A 110 22.62 -7.74 -34.67
N TYR A 111 22.26 -6.52 -35.08
CA TYR A 111 22.36 -5.34 -34.25
C TYR A 111 21.26 -5.29 -33.18
N ILE A 112 21.68 -5.29 -31.91
CA ILE A 112 20.81 -4.99 -30.78
C ILE A 112 20.76 -3.48 -30.62
N VAL A 113 19.58 -2.91 -30.83
CA VAL A 113 19.25 -1.50 -30.61
C VAL A 113 19.46 -1.20 -29.14
N ASP A 114 20.43 -0.31 -28.88
CA ASP A 114 20.80 0.06 -27.52
C ASP A 114 19.93 1.20 -27.00
N HIS A 115 19.74 1.21 -25.69
CA HIS A 115 19.04 2.26 -24.97
C HIS A 115 19.90 2.71 -23.79
N VAL A 116 19.83 4.00 -23.48
CA VAL A 116 20.46 4.57 -22.30
C VAL A 116 19.47 5.49 -21.63
N LEU A 117 19.13 5.16 -20.39
CA LEU A 117 18.26 6.00 -19.57
C LEU A 117 18.99 7.29 -19.17
N LEU A 118 18.79 8.34 -19.96
CA LEU A 118 19.39 9.65 -19.72
C LEU A 118 18.76 10.33 -18.50
N VAL A 119 19.59 11.08 -17.76
CA VAL A 119 19.19 11.81 -16.55
C VAL A 119 19.36 13.33 -16.74
N ASP A 120 18.61 14.10 -15.96
CA ASP A 120 18.75 15.56 -15.81
C ASP A 120 18.91 16.33 -17.15
N ALA A 121 19.98 17.13 -17.26
CA ALA A 121 20.25 17.96 -18.42
C ALA A 121 20.55 17.15 -19.70
N ALA A 122 21.09 15.93 -19.57
CA ALA A 122 21.32 15.07 -20.71
C ALA A 122 19.98 14.60 -21.31
N ARG A 123 19.01 14.26 -20.47
CA ARG A 123 17.66 13.89 -20.90
C ARG A 123 16.97 15.05 -21.63
N LYS A 124 17.02 16.26 -21.07
CA LYS A 124 16.43 17.46 -21.69
C LYS A 124 17.00 17.73 -23.08
N ARG A 125 18.33 17.65 -23.23
CA ARG A 125 19.00 17.81 -24.53
C ARG A 125 18.61 16.69 -25.50
N GLY A 126 18.54 15.45 -25.02
CA GLY A 126 18.17 14.31 -25.84
C GLY A 126 16.73 14.37 -26.36
N ILE A 127 15.79 14.93 -25.59
CA ILE A 127 14.42 15.21 -26.05
C ILE A 127 14.43 16.24 -27.17
N GLU A 128 15.13 17.36 -26.99
CA GLU A 128 15.17 18.42 -28.00
C GLU A 128 15.86 17.97 -29.29
N GLU A 129 16.96 17.23 -29.16
CA GLU A 129 17.68 16.69 -30.30
C GLU A 129 16.83 15.66 -31.07
N ALA A 130 16.15 14.76 -30.35
CA ALA A 130 15.25 13.78 -30.95
C ALA A 130 14.10 14.46 -31.69
N ARG A 131 13.45 15.46 -31.07
CA ARG A 131 12.37 16.25 -31.66
C ARG A 131 12.81 16.84 -32.99
N ARG A 132 13.94 17.54 -33.01
CA ARG A 132 14.46 18.18 -34.23
C ARG A 132 14.71 17.18 -35.36
N PHE A 133 15.31 16.03 -35.07
CA PHE A 133 15.55 15.02 -36.11
C PHE A 133 14.27 14.31 -36.56
N TRP A 134 13.35 14.07 -35.62
CA TRP A 134 12.04 13.48 -35.91
C TRP A 134 11.23 14.38 -36.83
N GLU A 135 11.05 15.66 -36.48
CA GLU A 135 10.25 16.63 -37.25
C GLU A 135 10.85 16.87 -38.65
N ALA A 136 12.18 16.87 -38.77
CA ALA A 136 12.84 17.00 -40.06
C ALA A 136 12.61 15.79 -40.98
N ARG A 137 12.54 14.57 -40.41
CA ARG A 137 12.48 13.32 -41.19
C ARG A 137 11.05 12.83 -41.43
N PHE A 138 10.15 13.11 -40.50
CA PHE A 138 8.77 12.66 -40.46
C PHE A 138 7.82 13.81 -40.11
N PRO A 139 7.72 14.85 -40.96
CA PRO A 139 6.93 16.05 -40.65
C PRO A 139 5.43 15.79 -40.47
N GLN A 140 4.92 14.66 -40.97
CA GLN A 140 3.52 14.24 -40.81
C GLN A 140 3.24 13.51 -39.49
N GLU A 141 4.28 13.11 -38.76
CA GLU A 141 4.16 12.40 -37.50
C GLU A 141 4.53 13.37 -36.37
N PRO A 142 3.58 13.85 -35.56
CA PRO A 142 3.91 14.77 -34.46
C PRO A 142 4.84 14.07 -33.46
N TYR A 143 5.90 14.75 -33.01
CA TYR A 143 6.76 14.20 -31.96
C TYR A 143 6.00 14.16 -30.63
N ASP A 144 5.51 15.30 -30.17
CA ASP A 144 4.78 15.44 -28.90
C ASP A 144 3.26 15.26 -29.10
N ILE A 145 2.70 14.21 -28.49
CA ILE A 145 1.26 13.91 -28.51
C ILE A 145 0.61 14.04 -27.13
N THR A 146 1.29 14.66 -26.16
CA THR A 146 0.81 14.72 -24.76
C THR A 146 -0.53 15.43 -24.61
N SER A 147 -0.81 16.45 -25.43
CA SER A 147 -2.12 17.11 -25.47
C SER A 147 -3.23 16.14 -25.88
N SER A 148 -3.01 15.35 -26.94
CA SER A 148 -3.97 14.33 -27.40
C SER A 148 -4.15 13.21 -26.37
N LEU A 149 -3.06 12.79 -25.70
CA LEU A 149 -3.11 11.76 -24.67
C LEU A 149 -3.89 12.19 -23.41
N LYS A 150 -3.91 13.50 -23.08
CA LYS A 150 -4.69 14.01 -21.92
C LYS A 150 -6.20 13.91 -22.12
N THR A 151 -6.65 14.05 -23.36
CA THR A 151 -8.07 14.01 -23.74
C THR A 151 -8.49 12.69 -24.37
N ALA A 152 -7.56 11.73 -24.45
CA ALA A 152 -7.82 10.44 -25.07
C ALA A 152 -8.80 9.60 -24.26
N PRO A 153 -9.70 8.84 -24.92
CA PRO A 153 -10.58 7.92 -24.22
C PRO A 153 -9.76 6.79 -23.58
N LEU A 154 -10.12 6.42 -22.35
CA LEU A 154 -9.43 5.36 -21.60
C LEU A 154 -9.86 3.96 -22.04
N GLN A 155 -11.05 3.84 -22.62
CA GLN A 155 -11.59 2.60 -23.19
C GLN A 155 -11.80 2.77 -24.69
N GLU A 156 -11.78 1.66 -25.41
CA GLU A 156 -12.09 1.62 -26.85
C GLU A 156 -13.61 1.68 -27.06
N ASP A 157 -14.04 2.39 -28.10
CA ASP A 157 -15.41 2.27 -28.58
C ASP A 157 -15.58 0.89 -29.25
N ALA A 158 -16.64 0.17 -28.86
CA ALA A 158 -16.88 -1.22 -29.30
C ALA A 158 -16.97 -1.40 -30.82
N GLU A 159 -17.21 -0.32 -31.56
CA GLU A 159 -17.44 -0.31 -33.01
C GLU A 159 -16.17 -0.07 -33.85
N GLU A 160 -15.05 0.35 -33.25
CA GLU A 160 -13.88 0.85 -33.99
C GLU A 160 -12.63 -0.03 -33.83
N SER A 161 -12.82 -1.35 -33.76
CA SER A 161 -11.72 -2.33 -33.80
C SER A 161 -11.22 -2.53 -35.24
N VAL A 162 -10.73 -1.45 -35.87
CA VAL A 162 -10.03 -1.57 -37.15
C VAL A 162 -8.66 -2.17 -36.87
N GLU A 163 -8.55 -3.48 -37.11
CA GLU A 163 -7.32 -4.23 -37.05
C GLU A 163 -6.30 -3.62 -38.03
N VAL A 164 -5.34 -2.84 -37.52
CA VAL A 164 -4.27 -2.27 -38.34
C VAL A 164 -3.37 -3.41 -38.82
N LYS A 165 -3.60 -3.88 -40.05
CA LYS A 165 -2.85 -4.94 -40.73
C LYS A 165 -1.47 -4.47 -41.23
N ALA A 166 -0.64 -3.94 -40.35
CA ALA A 166 0.81 -3.97 -40.57
C ALA A 166 1.36 -5.16 -39.79
N ALA A 167 1.90 -6.17 -40.49
CA ALA A 167 2.57 -7.28 -39.84
C ALA A 167 3.83 -6.74 -39.11
N SER A 168 3.72 -6.54 -37.80
CA SER A 168 4.84 -6.09 -36.96
C SER A 168 5.93 -7.15 -36.94
N ARG A 169 7.19 -6.71 -36.91
CA ARG A 169 8.35 -7.59 -36.71
C ARG A 169 8.59 -7.92 -35.24
N ILE A 170 7.85 -7.28 -34.34
CA ILE A 170 7.94 -7.52 -32.91
C ILE A 170 7.08 -8.74 -32.58
N SER A 171 7.72 -9.78 -32.06
CA SER A 171 7.04 -11.02 -31.66
C SER A 171 6.55 -10.99 -30.22
N TYR A 172 7.02 -10.04 -29.41
CA TYR A 172 6.56 -9.85 -28.03
C TYR A 172 5.21 -9.11 -27.98
N ASP A 173 4.27 -9.61 -27.19
CA ASP A 173 2.98 -8.94 -26.94
C ASP A 173 3.17 -7.75 -26.00
N ILE A 174 3.60 -6.62 -26.58
CA ILE A 174 3.79 -5.36 -25.87
C ILE A 174 2.47 -4.83 -25.29
N VAL A 175 1.33 -5.08 -25.94
CA VAL A 175 0.02 -4.57 -25.47
C VAL A 175 -0.33 -5.21 -24.13
N ALA A 176 -0.31 -6.55 -24.06
CA ALA A 176 -0.57 -7.25 -22.82
C ALA A 176 0.51 -6.97 -21.76
N ALA A 177 1.77 -6.80 -22.18
CA ALA A 177 2.86 -6.47 -21.26
C ALA A 177 2.70 -5.06 -20.66
N ALA A 178 2.26 -4.07 -21.43
CA ALA A 178 2.06 -2.70 -20.93
C ALA A 178 1.02 -2.64 -19.80
N GLU A 179 -0.07 -3.41 -19.92
CA GLU A 179 -1.07 -3.57 -18.85
C GLU A 179 -0.43 -4.13 -17.57
N ARG A 180 0.38 -5.19 -17.67
CA ARG A 180 1.08 -5.80 -16.52
C ARG A 180 2.10 -4.86 -15.88
N GLN A 181 2.86 -4.12 -16.69
CA GLN A 181 3.87 -3.18 -16.20
C GLN A 181 3.27 -2.01 -15.44
N MET A 182 2.00 -1.71 -15.67
CA MET A 182 1.33 -0.68 -14.89
C MET A 182 0.94 -1.16 -13.48
N ALA A 183 0.69 -2.45 -13.28
CA ALA A 183 0.59 -3.03 -11.93
C ALA A 183 1.91 -2.89 -11.18
N PHE A 184 3.06 -3.00 -11.86
CA PHE A 184 4.39 -2.77 -11.30
C PHE A 184 4.60 -1.30 -10.86
N HIS A 185 4.17 -0.32 -11.66
CA HIS A 185 4.23 1.11 -11.28
C HIS A 185 3.64 1.37 -9.89
N TYR A 186 2.49 0.77 -9.57
CA TYR A 186 1.85 0.92 -8.26
C TYR A 186 2.78 0.53 -7.12
N GLN A 187 3.57 -0.52 -7.30
CA GLN A 187 4.44 -1.10 -6.26
C GLN A 187 5.65 -0.21 -5.97
N VAL A 188 6.20 0.46 -7.00
CA VAL A 188 7.50 1.15 -6.91
C VAL A 188 7.39 2.67 -6.99
N ALA A 189 6.60 3.20 -7.90
CA ALA A 189 6.75 4.60 -8.30
C ALA A 189 6.02 5.56 -7.37
N ILE A 190 4.99 5.10 -6.66
CA ILE A 190 4.17 5.94 -5.78
C ILE A 190 4.90 6.24 -4.46
N MET A 191 5.74 5.32 -3.99
CA MET A 191 6.29 5.40 -2.64
C MET A 191 7.50 6.35 -2.51
N PRO A 192 7.58 7.23 -1.48
CA PRO A 192 8.64 8.22 -1.33
C PRO A 192 10.05 7.64 -1.24
N GLN A 193 10.23 6.45 -0.64
CA GLN A 193 11.55 5.82 -0.51
C GLN A 193 12.20 5.52 -1.86
N TYR A 194 11.42 5.33 -2.92
CA TYR A 194 11.92 5.16 -4.28
C TYR A 194 12.45 6.47 -4.89
N GLN A 195 12.28 7.61 -4.20
CA GLN A 195 12.96 8.85 -4.54
C GLN A 195 14.19 9.10 -3.66
N ASP A 196 14.38 8.36 -2.57
CA ASP A 196 15.51 8.55 -1.66
C ASP A 196 16.82 7.97 -2.23
N SER A 197 17.87 8.79 -2.27
CA SER A 197 19.16 8.39 -2.86
C SER A 197 19.80 7.21 -2.13
N LYS A 198 19.76 7.22 -0.80
CA LYS A 198 20.45 6.20 0.02
C LYS A 198 19.72 4.87 -0.08
N TRP A 199 18.39 4.90 -0.03
CA TRP A 199 17.54 3.72 -0.18
C TRP A 199 17.74 3.06 -1.54
N LEU A 200 17.80 3.84 -2.63
CA LEU A 200 18.09 3.33 -3.97
C LEU A 200 19.52 2.77 -4.10
N GLN A 201 20.53 3.39 -3.47
CA GLN A 201 21.90 2.84 -3.46
C GLN A 201 21.97 1.47 -2.79
N MET A 202 21.22 1.28 -1.70
CA MET A 202 21.09 -0.01 -1.04
C MET A 202 20.35 -1.04 -1.93
N ALA A 203 19.33 -0.59 -2.67
CA ALA A 203 18.60 -1.44 -3.62
C ALA A 203 19.54 -1.94 -4.73
N VAL A 204 20.37 -1.03 -5.27
CA VAL A 204 21.42 -1.38 -6.24
C VAL A 204 22.37 -2.41 -5.63
N THR A 205 22.87 -2.19 -4.41
CA THR A 205 23.76 -3.15 -3.75
C THR A 205 23.12 -4.54 -3.61
N ARG A 206 21.85 -4.62 -3.20
CA ARG A 206 21.11 -5.88 -3.06
C ARG A 206 20.94 -6.60 -4.40
N TYR A 207 20.61 -5.87 -5.46
CA TYR A 207 20.54 -6.45 -6.81
C TYR A 207 21.89 -6.98 -7.28
N VAL A 208 22.94 -6.16 -7.22
CA VAL A 208 24.25 -6.47 -7.82
C VAL A 208 25.03 -7.52 -7.06
N SER A 209 25.04 -7.45 -5.74
CA SER A 209 25.91 -8.26 -4.88
C SER A 209 25.22 -9.51 -4.35
N MET A 210 23.89 -9.55 -4.33
CA MET A 210 23.12 -10.65 -3.73
C MET A 210 22.22 -11.32 -4.76
N PHE A 211 21.31 -10.59 -5.41
CA PHE A 211 20.37 -11.21 -6.35
C PHE A 211 21.06 -11.82 -7.58
N LEU A 212 21.98 -11.09 -8.23
CA LEU A 212 22.75 -11.67 -9.35
C LEU A 212 23.66 -12.82 -8.93
N GLU A 213 24.16 -12.80 -7.69
CA GLU A 213 24.98 -13.89 -7.15
C GLU A 213 24.12 -15.14 -6.86
N LEU A 214 22.90 -14.95 -6.38
CA LEU A 214 21.92 -16.03 -6.19
C LEU A 214 21.58 -16.68 -7.54
N GLN A 215 21.30 -15.87 -8.56
CA GLN A 215 21.07 -16.33 -9.93
C GLN A 215 22.27 -17.11 -10.50
N ARG A 216 23.50 -16.67 -10.21
CA ARG A 216 24.72 -17.37 -10.62
C ARG A 216 24.88 -18.72 -9.93
N ARG A 217 24.74 -18.79 -8.61
CA ARG A 217 24.94 -20.03 -7.83
C ARG A 217 23.85 -21.06 -8.08
N ARG A 218 22.64 -20.62 -8.38
CA ARG A 218 21.45 -21.48 -8.48
C ARG A 218 20.68 -21.23 -9.78
N ALA A 219 21.37 -21.38 -10.91
CA ALA A 219 20.86 -21.00 -12.23
C ALA A 219 19.61 -21.77 -12.71
N LYS A 220 19.28 -22.92 -12.11
CA LYS A 220 18.12 -23.76 -12.45
C LYS A 220 16.82 -23.34 -11.76
N SER A 221 16.91 -22.53 -10.70
CA SER A 221 15.75 -22.07 -9.92
C SER A 221 15.28 -20.71 -10.43
N VAL A 222 13.99 -20.40 -10.21
CA VAL A 222 13.43 -19.09 -10.50
C VAL A 222 13.26 -18.34 -9.18
N TRP A 223 13.98 -17.23 -9.03
CA TRP A 223 14.02 -16.43 -7.82
C TRP A 223 13.10 -15.23 -7.94
N VAL A 224 12.28 -14.99 -6.91
CA VAL A 224 11.30 -13.89 -6.88
C VAL A 224 11.93 -12.68 -6.17
N PRO A 225 12.26 -11.59 -6.88
CA PRO A 225 12.83 -10.41 -6.25
C PRO A 225 11.80 -9.66 -5.39
N THR A 226 12.27 -8.93 -4.40
CA THR A 226 11.52 -7.81 -3.81
C THR A 226 11.48 -6.64 -4.80
N TYR A 227 10.49 -5.76 -4.72
CA TYR A 227 10.30 -4.64 -5.64
C TYR A 227 11.44 -3.63 -5.64
N ASP A 228 12.23 -3.52 -4.55
CA ASP A 228 13.45 -2.72 -4.54
C ASP A 228 14.55 -3.32 -5.44
N ILE A 229 14.66 -4.65 -5.48
CA ILE A 229 15.57 -5.36 -6.39
C ILE A 229 15.01 -5.32 -7.81
N ASP A 230 13.70 -5.52 -7.96
CA ASP A 230 13.04 -5.62 -9.25
C ASP A 230 13.09 -4.30 -10.03
N VAL A 231 12.90 -3.14 -9.38
CA VAL A 231 13.03 -1.84 -10.05
C VAL A 231 14.46 -1.57 -10.54
N VAL A 232 15.46 -2.07 -9.82
CA VAL A 232 16.87 -1.99 -10.23
C VAL A 232 17.11 -2.94 -11.41
N TRP A 233 16.52 -4.13 -11.37
CA TRP A 233 16.60 -5.09 -12.46
C TRP A 233 15.96 -4.55 -13.75
N HIS A 234 14.77 -3.95 -13.65
CA HIS A 234 14.12 -3.21 -14.74
C HIS A 234 15.04 -2.12 -15.27
N THR A 235 15.63 -1.31 -14.40
CA THR A 235 16.59 -0.27 -14.80
C THR A 235 17.77 -0.86 -15.58
N HIS A 236 18.32 -2.01 -15.16
CA HIS A 236 19.42 -2.67 -15.84
C HIS A 236 19.01 -3.18 -17.24
N MET A 237 17.79 -3.73 -17.37
CA MET A 237 17.24 -4.20 -18.66
C MET A 237 17.07 -3.05 -19.68
N LEU A 238 16.88 -1.81 -19.24
CA LEU A 238 16.87 -0.61 -20.09
C LEU A 238 18.24 -0.19 -20.63
N HIS A 239 19.26 -1.01 -20.41
CA HIS A 239 20.55 -0.89 -21.07
C HIS A 239 20.85 -2.21 -21.79
N PRO A 240 20.15 -2.56 -22.88
CA PRO A 240 20.09 -3.93 -23.40
C PRO A 240 21.47 -4.55 -23.69
N ARG A 241 22.40 -3.77 -24.27
CA ARG A 241 23.76 -4.26 -24.55
C ARG A 241 24.57 -4.48 -23.27
N MET A 242 24.42 -3.58 -22.30
CA MET A 242 25.02 -3.71 -20.97
C MET A 242 24.43 -4.93 -20.24
N TYR A 243 23.11 -5.08 -20.24
CA TYR A 243 22.40 -6.19 -19.62
C TYR A 243 22.83 -7.54 -20.16
N VAL A 244 22.87 -7.70 -21.49
CA VAL A 244 23.36 -8.93 -22.15
C VAL A 244 24.79 -9.23 -21.71
N LYS A 245 25.68 -8.24 -21.78
CA LYS A 245 27.09 -8.39 -21.39
C LYS A 245 27.23 -8.79 -19.92
N ASP A 246 26.61 -8.05 -19.01
CA ASP A 246 26.83 -8.18 -17.58
C ASP A 246 26.17 -9.44 -17.02
N THR A 247 24.98 -9.81 -17.50
CA THR A 247 24.34 -11.08 -17.11
C THR A 247 25.09 -12.29 -17.65
N THR A 248 25.59 -12.22 -18.89
CA THR A 248 26.42 -13.30 -19.47
C THR A 248 27.72 -13.47 -18.70
N ILE A 249 28.44 -12.39 -18.39
CA ILE A 249 29.69 -12.44 -17.62
C ILE A 249 29.44 -12.98 -16.21
N ARG A 250 28.37 -12.56 -15.54
CA ARG A 250 28.13 -12.90 -14.13
C ARG A 250 27.46 -14.25 -13.95
N THR A 251 26.49 -14.60 -14.79
CA THR A 251 25.63 -15.78 -14.61
C THR A 251 25.85 -16.85 -15.68
N GLY A 252 26.72 -16.59 -16.67
CA GLY A 252 26.99 -17.49 -17.78
C GLY A 252 25.93 -17.48 -18.89
N ARG A 253 24.88 -16.67 -18.76
CA ARG A 253 23.76 -16.60 -19.71
C ARG A 253 23.07 -15.24 -19.68
N LEU A 254 22.29 -14.94 -20.72
CA LEU A 254 21.29 -13.90 -20.67
C LEU A 254 20.23 -14.29 -19.62
N LEU A 255 20.06 -13.45 -18.61
CA LEU A 255 19.05 -13.70 -17.58
C LEU A 255 17.66 -13.30 -18.12
N PRO A 256 16.70 -14.25 -18.22
CA PRO A 256 15.35 -13.94 -18.67
C PRO A 256 14.58 -13.22 -17.57
N HIS A 257 13.54 -12.50 -17.98
CA HIS A 257 12.57 -11.86 -17.11
C HIS A 257 11.17 -12.23 -17.64
N ASP A 258 10.38 -12.90 -16.80
CA ASP A 258 9.03 -13.36 -17.12
C ASP A 258 8.05 -12.59 -16.24
N ASP A 259 7.36 -11.62 -16.84
CA ASP A 259 6.43 -10.73 -16.16
C ASP A 259 4.99 -11.27 -16.15
N THR A 260 4.77 -12.52 -16.60
CA THR A 260 3.43 -13.14 -16.63
C THR A 260 3.07 -13.84 -15.32
N LEU A 261 4.08 -14.14 -14.49
CA LEU A 261 3.92 -14.83 -13.21
C LEU A 261 3.50 -13.86 -12.10
N ASN A 262 2.20 -13.55 -12.01
CA ASN A 262 1.67 -12.57 -11.06
C ASN A 262 0.65 -13.12 -10.05
N ASP A 263 0.29 -14.41 -10.14
CA ASP A 263 -0.66 -15.02 -9.20
C ASP A 263 -0.02 -15.17 -7.82
N ARG A 264 -0.61 -14.53 -6.80
CA ARG A 264 -0.13 -14.51 -5.41
C ARG A 264 -1.01 -15.29 -4.45
N LYS A 265 -1.95 -16.09 -4.95
CA LYS A 265 -2.76 -16.99 -4.11
C LYS A 265 -1.88 -18.02 -3.41
N ALA A 266 -2.33 -18.47 -2.23
CA ALA A 266 -1.65 -19.55 -1.51
C ALA A 266 -1.52 -20.80 -2.41
N GLY A 267 -0.33 -21.41 -2.43
CA GLY A 267 -0.02 -22.56 -3.29
C GLY A 267 0.24 -22.25 -4.77
N SER A 268 0.11 -20.98 -5.21
CA SER A 268 0.49 -20.57 -6.57
C SER A 268 1.99 -20.73 -6.82
N ASN A 269 2.37 -20.87 -8.10
CA ASN A 269 3.77 -21.01 -8.51
C ASN A 269 4.66 -19.85 -8.01
N LEU A 270 4.13 -18.62 -7.98
CA LEU A 270 4.89 -17.47 -7.52
C LEU A 270 5.10 -17.50 -6.00
N MET A 271 4.08 -17.92 -5.22
CA MET A 271 4.20 -17.99 -3.76
C MET A 271 5.17 -19.10 -3.33
N ASN A 272 5.12 -20.27 -3.97
CA ASN A 272 6.08 -21.35 -3.69
C ASN A 272 7.52 -20.89 -3.99
N ARG A 273 7.73 -20.22 -5.13
CA ARG A 273 9.05 -19.66 -5.50
C ARG A 273 9.49 -18.51 -4.58
N TRP A 274 8.55 -17.75 -4.04
CA TRP A 274 8.83 -16.70 -3.05
C TRP A 274 9.32 -17.32 -1.74
N GLU A 275 8.67 -18.37 -1.24
CA GLU A 275 9.10 -19.11 -0.05
C GLU A 275 10.50 -19.71 -0.24
N ASP A 276 10.75 -20.35 -1.38
CA ASP A 276 12.08 -20.85 -1.76
C ASP A 276 13.13 -19.72 -1.74
N THR A 277 12.75 -18.54 -2.25
CA THR A 277 13.63 -17.37 -2.27
C THR A 277 13.94 -16.89 -0.86
N VAL A 278 12.94 -16.81 0.03
CA VAL A 278 13.13 -16.41 1.43
C VAL A 278 14.08 -17.35 2.16
N GLU A 279 13.85 -18.66 2.06
CA GLU A 279 14.69 -19.67 2.71
C GLU A 279 16.12 -19.63 2.17
N THR A 280 16.26 -19.67 0.84
CA THR A 280 17.57 -19.73 0.19
C THR A 280 18.36 -18.44 0.41
N TRP A 281 17.73 -17.28 0.34
CA TRP A 281 18.39 -16.01 0.59
C TRP A 281 18.93 -15.93 2.02
N SER A 282 18.13 -16.35 3.01
CA SER A 282 18.56 -16.37 4.41
C SER A 282 19.76 -17.29 4.61
N ARG A 283 19.72 -18.48 4.02
CA ARG A 283 20.82 -19.45 4.06
C ARG A 283 22.10 -18.94 3.40
N GLU A 284 22.02 -18.32 2.23
CA GLU A 284 23.20 -17.90 1.44
C GLU A 284 23.81 -16.58 1.93
N PHE A 285 22.99 -15.67 2.47
CA PHE A 285 23.44 -14.31 2.81
C PHE A 285 23.30 -13.94 4.29
N GLY A 286 22.72 -14.79 5.14
CA GLY A 286 22.53 -14.53 6.57
C GLY A 286 21.64 -13.31 6.88
N THR A 287 20.81 -12.89 5.92
CA THR A 287 19.95 -11.70 6.02
C THR A 287 18.55 -12.00 5.50
N SER A 288 17.57 -11.16 5.82
CA SER A 288 16.23 -11.31 5.25
C SER A 288 16.19 -10.78 3.81
N VAL A 289 15.52 -11.53 2.92
CA VAL A 289 15.20 -11.02 1.58
C VAL A 289 14.13 -9.93 1.66
N ALA A 290 13.23 -9.97 2.65
CA ALA A 290 12.21 -8.94 2.80
C ALA A 290 12.86 -7.60 3.14
N ARG A 291 12.44 -6.54 2.45
CA ARG A 291 12.90 -5.18 2.71
C ARG A 291 11.73 -4.23 2.90
N PRO A 292 11.78 -3.39 3.95
CA PRO A 292 10.95 -2.21 4.07
C PRO A 292 10.72 -1.43 2.77
N GLY A 293 9.45 -1.25 2.42
CA GLY A 293 9.05 -0.52 1.22
C GLY A 293 9.35 -1.21 -0.13
N GLY A 294 9.91 -2.43 -0.10
CA GLY A 294 10.17 -3.27 -1.28
C GLY A 294 9.25 -4.49 -1.37
N MET A 295 8.24 -4.61 -0.51
CA MET A 295 7.31 -5.73 -0.49
C MET A 295 6.06 -5.46 -1.34
N TRP A 296 5.34 -6.52 -1.70
CA TRP A 296 4.09 -6.41 -2.46
C TRP A 296 2.99 -5.73 -1.64
N ARG A 297 2.22 -4.86 -2.30
CA ARG A 297 1.22 -3.98 -1.69
C ARG A 297 -0.23 -4.28 -2.11
N GLY A 298 -0.47 -5.39 -2.80
CA GLY A 298 -1.77 -5.66 -3.45
C GLY A 298 -1.79 -5.18 -4.90
N ASN A 299 -2.84 -5.50 -5.65
CA ASN A 299 -3.05 -4.99 -7.01
C ASN A 299 -4.12 -3.90 -7.02
N ILE A 300 -3.91 -2.86 -7.84
CA ILE A 300 -4.97 -1.92 -8.24
C ILE A 300 -5.70 -2.51 -9.44
N THR A 301 -7.04 -2.59 -9.39
CA THR A 301 -7.84 -3.06 -10.53
C THR A 301 -7.99 -1.98 -11.61
N PRO A 302 -8.29 -2.33 -12.88
CA PRO A 302 -8.63 -1.33 -13.89
C PRO A 302 -9.78 -0.41 -13.47
N GLU A 303 -10.80 -0.95 -12.80
CA GLU A 303 -11.92 -0.16 -12.28
C GLU A 303 -11.45 0.85 -11.21
N GLU A 304 -10.55 0.44 -10.31
CA GLU A 304 -9.92 1.33 -9.32
C GLU A 304 -9.15 2.47 -9.98
N ARG A 305 -8.52 2.22 -11.14
CA ARG A 305 -7.81 3.29 -11.88
C ARG A 305 -8.76 4.24 -12.56
N LEU A 306 -9.80 3.71 -13.18
CA LEU A 306 -10.80 4.50 -13.91
C LEU A 306 -11.61 5.40 -12.96
N SER A 307 -11.74 5.03 -11.68
CA SER A 307 -12.46 5.83 -10.69
C SER A 307 -11.64 6.99 -10.09
N VAL A 308 -10.30 6.97 -10.16
CA VAL A 308 -9.43 7.98 -9.53
C VAL A 308 -9.85 9.42 -9.85
N PRO A 309 -10.17 9.82 -11.10
CA PRO A 309 -10.61 11.18 -11.38
C PRO A 309 -11.91 11.56 -10.67
N VAL A 310 -12.86 10.62 -10.57
CA VAL A 310 -14.15 10.80 -9.88
C VAL A 310 -13.92 10.96 -8.39
N VAL A 311 -13.08 10.11 -7.79
CA VAL A 311 -12.72 10.19 -6.37
C VAL A 311 -12.04 11.52 -6.04
N LYS A 312 -11.06 11.94 -6.86
CA LYS A 312 -10.40 13.25 -6.72
C LYS A 312 -11.39 14.40 -6.80
N LYS A 313 -12.36 14.33 -7.72
CA LYS A 313 -13.42 15.34 -7.82
C LYS A 313 -14.31 15.36 -6.58
N SER A 314 -14.65 14.20 -6.01
CA SER A 314 -15.43 14.12 -4.77
C SER A 314 -14.71 14.79 -3.60
N VAL A 315 -13.40 14.54 -3.43
CA VAL A 315 -12.57 15.20 -2.41
C VAL A 315 -12.51 16.71 -2.63
N GLN A 316 -12.38 17.16 -3.87
CA GLN A 316 -12.42 18.58 -4.21
C GLN A 316 -13.75 19.21 -3.78
N LEU A 317 -14.88 18.58 -4.12
CA LEU A 317 -16.21 19.08 -3.79
C LEU A 317 -16.44 19.16 -2.26
N PHE A 318 -15.99 18.15 -1.52
CA PHE A 318 -16.05 18.17 -0.04
C PHE A 318 -15.21 19.33 0.53
N THR A 319 -13.99 19.52 0.02
CA THR A 319 -13.11 20.62 0.45
C THR A 319 -13.71 21.99 0.12
N GLU A 320 -14.28 22.14 -1.08
CA GLU A 320 -14.98 23.35 -1.52
C GLU A 320 -16.18 23.65 -0.61
N GLN A 321 -16.96 22.63 -0.23
CA GLN A 321 -18.10 22.77 0.67
C GLN A 321 -17.68 23.21 2.07
N ILE A 322 -16.62 22.63 2.64
CA ILE A 322 -16.05 23.08 3.92
C ILE A 322 -15.61 24.54 3.83
N SER A 323 -14.89 24.89 2.76
CA SER A 323 -14.36 26.24 2.57
C SER A 323 -15.46 27.29 2.39
N THR A 324 -16.51 26.98 1.61
CA THR A 324 -17.63 27.92 1.37
C THR A 324 -18.49 28.10 2.61
N GLN A 325 -18.68 27.05 3.41
CA GLN A 325 -19.43 27.12 4.66
C GLN A 325 -18.58 27.59 5.85
N GLN A 326 -17.27 27.85 5.65
CA GLN A 326 -16.31 28.23 6.70
C GLN A 326 -16.31 27.28 7.90
N LEU A 327 -16.40 25.98 7.63
CA LEU A 327 -16.42 24.96 8.68
C LEU A 327 -15.00 24.73 9.22
N SER A 328 -14.89 24.61 10.54
CA SER A 328 -13.67 24.22 11.27
C SER A 328 -13.84 22.95 12.10
N SER A 329 -15.07 22.43 12.18
CA SER A 329 -15.36 21.19 12.88
C SER A 329 -16.57 20.47 12.28
N LEU A 330 -16.64 19.17 12.57
CA LEU A 330 -17.77 18.29 12.28
C LEU A 330 -18.10 17.47 13.53
N SER A 331 -19.35 17.10 13.66
CA SER A 331 -19.81 16.14 14.67
C SER A 331 -20.31 14.87 14.01
N VAL A 332 -20.09 13.75 14.68
CA VAL A 332 -20.63 12.47 14.25
C VAL A 332 -21.95 12.25 14.96
N CYS A 333 -23.01 12.02 14.20
CA CYS A 333 -24.37 11.79 14.72
C CYS A 333 -24.96 10.51 14.15
N ASP A 334 -25.77 9.83 14.98
CA ASP A 334 -26.68 8.70 14.75
C ASP A 334 -26.38 7.68 13.63
N LEU A 335 -26.51 6.41 14.03
CA LEU A 335 -26.21 5.22 13.25
C LEU A 335 -27.44 4.67 12.54
N GLU A 336 -27.31 4.42 11.24
CA GLU A 336 -28.03 3.31 10.60
C GLU A 336 -27.11 2.09 10.64
N THR A 337 -27.39 1.11 11.52
CA THR A 337 -26.74 -0.20 11.44
C THR A 337 -27.63 -1.10 10.60
N VAL A 338 -27.26 -1.33 9.34
CA VAL A 338 -27.99 -2.24 8.46
C VAL A 338 -27.32 -3.62 8.54
N LEU A 339 -27.87 -4.49 9.39
CA LEU A 339 -27.69 -5.93 9.17
C LEU A 339 -28.41 -6.24 7.86
N LYS A 340 -27.71 -6.81 6.87
CA LYS A 340 -28.31 -7.17 5.58
C LYS A 340 -29.41 -8.21 5.79
N ASP A 341 -30.62 -7.73 5.99
CA ASP A 341 -31.83 -8.40 5.57
C ASP A 341 -32.74 -7.38 4.85
N SER A 342 -32.78 -7.52 3.53
CA SER A 342 -33.88 -7.15 2.62
C SER A 342 -34.10 -5.74 2.03
N ASP A 343 -33.43 -4.64 2.38
CA ASP A 343 -33.60 -3.36 1.64
C ASP A 343 -32.40 -3.00 0.75
N LYS A 344 -32.53 -3.36 -0.54
CA LYS A 344 -31.48 -3.30 -1.58
C LYS A 344 -31.29 -1.93 -2.25
N THR A 345 -32.14 -0.94 -1.99
CA THR A 345 -32.36 0.17 -2.94
C THR A 345 -31.32 1.29 -2.92
N VAL A 346 -30.64 1.55 -1.80
CA VAL A 346 -29.61 2.62 -1.72
C VAL A 346 -28.20 2.09 -2.05
N LEU A 347 -27.96 0.79 -1.86
CA LEU A 347 -26.63 0.17 -1.92
C LEU A 347 -26.26 -0.43 -3.28
N ASP A 348 -27.24 -0.66 -4.17
CA ASP A 348 -27.01 -1.19 -5.52
C ASP A 348 -26.18 -0.23 -6.42
N HIS A 349 -26.02 1.04 -5.99
CA HIS A 349 -25.27 2.06 -6.71
C HIS A 349 -23.82 2.27 -6.22
N ILE A 350 -23.38 1.56 -5.17
CA ILE A 350 -22.02 1.67 -4.61
C ILE A 350 -21.09 0.70 -5.34
N LEU A 351 -20.06 1.21 -6.01
CA LEU A 351 -19.08 0.40 -6.73
C LEU A 351 -17.98 -0.04 -5.77
N TRP A 352 -17.92 -1.36 -5.49
CA TRP A 352 -16.90 -2.00 -4.67
C TRP A 352 -15.54 -2.01 -5.36
N VAL A 353 -14.67 -1.09 -4.94
CA VAL A 353 -13.46 -0.80 -5.69
C VAL A 353 -12.36 -0.47 -4.70
N HIS A 354 -12.05 -1.33 -3.70
CA HIS A 354 -10.76 -1.27 -2.99
C HIS A 354 -10.30 -2.62 -2.38
N THR A 355 -9.08 -2.99 -2.77
CA THR A 355 -8.25 -4.14 -2.37
C THR A 355 -8.64 -5.46 -3.06
N THR A 356 -7.67 -6.01 -3.80
CA THR A 356 -7.79 -7.31 -4.48
C THR A 356 -8.19 -8.43 -3.52
N ASP A 357 -7.78 -8.32 -2.25
CA ASP A 357 -8.10 -9.27 -1.19
C ASP A 357 -9.58 -9.22 -0.78
N SER A 358 -10.29 -8.08 -0.85
CA SER A 358 -11.71 -8.02 -0.47
C SER A 358 -12.61 -8.61 -1.57
N ARG A 359 -12.38 -8.26 -2.85
CA ARG A 359 -13.13 -8.83 -3.98
C ARG A 359 -12.79 -10.30 -4.19
N GLN A 360 -11.51 -10.71 -4.09
CA GLN A 360 -11.16 -12.13 -4.12
C GLN A 360 -11.64 -12.88 -2.89
N ALA A 361 -11.61 -12.31 -1.69
CA ALA A 361 -12.21 -12.97 -0.51
C ALA A 361 -13.70 -13.19 -0.73
N MET A 362 -14.43 -12.18 -1.21
CA MET A 362 -15.86 -12.29 -1.52
C MET A 362 -16.13 -13.33 -2.60
N GLU A 363 -15.38 -13.33 -3.70
CA GLU A 363 -15.53 -14.34 -4.77
C GLU A 363 -15.11 -15.74 -4.32
N THR A 364 -14.09 -15.88 -3.47
CA THR A 364 -13.61 -17.17 -2.96
C THR A 364 -14.60 -17.76 -1.97
N ILE A 365 -15.22 -16.92 -1.13
CA ILE A 365 -16.30 -17.31 -0.21
C ILE A 365 -17.57 -17.70 -0.97
N GLN A 366 -17.91 -16.99 -2.04
CA GLN A 366 -19.04 -17.35 -2.91
C GLN A 366 -18.78 -18.64 -3.70
N LYS A 367 -17.54 -18.88 -4.14
CA LYS A 367 -17.15 -20.05 -4.95
C LYS A 367 -16.85 -21.30 -4.11
N SER A 368 -16.55 -21.17 -2.83
CA SER A 368 -16.08 -22.30 -2.02
C SER A 368 -17.19 -23.27 -1.58
N ASN A 369 -18.48 -22.96 -1.76
CA ASN A 369 -19.59 -23.79 -1.25
C ASN A 369 -19.49 -24.10 0.27
N ILE A 370 -18.59 -23.43 1.02
CA ILE A 370 -18.35 -23.69 2.46
C ILE A 370 -19.50 -23.13 3.32
N LEU A 371 -20.38 -22.32 2.75
CA LEU A 371 -21.60 -21.87 3.40
C LEU A 371 -22.76 -22.15 2.44
N SER A 372 -23.65 -23.06 2.84
CA SER A 372 -25.01 -23.12 2.26
C SER A 372 -25.59 -21.71 2.24
N ALA A 373 -26.40 -21.41 1.23
CA ALA A 373 -26.99 -20.12 0.84
C ALA A 373 -27.56 -19.16 1.91
N SER A 374 -27.44 -19.42 3.22
CA SER A 374 -27.62 -18.44 4.30
C SER A 374 -26.33 -17.68 4.58
N ALA A 375 -26.15 -16.56 3.87
CA ALA A 375 -25.34 -15.39 4.21
C ALA A 375 -24.07 -15.60 5.09
N ALA A 376 -22.88 -15.54 4.46
CA ALA A 376 -21.70 -15.03 5.15
C ALA A 376 -22.07 -13.67 5.77
N THR A 377 -22.19 -13.59 7.10
CA THR A 377 -22.70 -12.38 7.77
C THR A 377 -21.64 -11.30 7.70
N VAL A 378 -21.74 -10.45 6.68
CA VAL A 378 -20.98 -9.21 6.58
C VAL A 378 -21.63 -8.22 7.54
N PHE A 379 -20.83 -7.64 8.43
CA PHE A 379 -21.31 -6.58 9.33
C PHE A 379 -20.92 -5.24 8.76
N GLU A 380 -21.93 -4.38 8.59
CA GLU A 380 -21.78 -3.04 8.07
C GLU A 380 -22.48 -2.06 9.01
N SER A 381 -21.80 -0.96 9.33
CA SER A 381 -22.34 0.13 10.14
C SER A 381 -21.94 1.46 9.53
N PHE A 382 -22.78 2.47 9.72
CA PHE A 382 -22.61 3.77 9.09
C PHE A 382 -22.57 4.90 10.11
N ALA A 383 -21.70 5.88 9.89
CA ALA A 383 -21.63 7.10 10.68
C ALA A 383 -21.90 8.32 9.79
N SER A 384 -22.82 9.19 10.18
CA SER A 384 -23.06 10.45 9.48
C SER A 384 -22.23 11.57 10.09
N PHE A 385 -21.46 12.26 9.25
CA PHE A 385 -20.66 13.44 9.61
C PHE A 385 -21.48 14.68 9.26
N LYS A 386 -21.85 15.42 10.30
CA LYS A 386 -22.74 16.58 10.20
C LYS A 386 -22.02 17.86 10.60
N THR A 387 -22.50 18.97 10.06
CA THR A 387 -22.13 20.31 10.52
C THR A 387 -22.88 20.68 11.80
N GLU A 388 -22.50 21.77 12.46
CA GLU A 388 -23.25 22.35 13.58
C GLU A 388 -24.73 22.64 13.22
N LYS A 389 -25.00 22.95 11.95
CA LYS A 389 -26.36 23.17 11.43
C LYS A 389 -27.10 21.87 11.09
N SER A 390 -26.59 20.72 11.52
CA SER A 390 -27.14 19.36 11.32
C SER A 390 -27.26 18.89 9.87
N ALA A 391 -26.59 19.56 8.92
CA ALA A 391 -26.52 19.07 7.53
C ALA A 391 -25.47 17.95 7.43
N GLU A 392 -25.86 16.77 6.94
CA GLU A 392 -24.92 15.69 6.61
C GLU A 392 -24.07 16.10 5.41
N ILE A 393 -22.75 16.00 5.54
CA ILE A 393 -21.80 16.33 4.47
C ILE A 393 -20.95 15.14 4.07
N ALA A 394 -20.80 14.15 4.94
CA ALA A 394 -20.11 12.91 4.63
C ALA A 394 -20.71 11.74 5.39
N ARG A 395 -20.51 10.55 4.85
CA ARG A 395 -20.94 9.29 5.46
C ARG A 395 -19.77 8.33 5.52
N GLY A 396 -19.46 7.88 6.72
CA GLY A 396 -18.48 6.82 6.97
C GLY A 396 -19.17 5.47 6.98
N ARG A 397 -18.49 4.46 6.47
CA ARG A 397 -18.90 3.06 6.49
C ARG A 397 -17.81 2.24 7.15
N PHE A 398 -18.20 1.42 8.10
CA PHE A 398 -17.36 0.48 8.82
C PHE A 398 -17.77 -0.93 8.38
N PHE A 399 -16.78 -1.73 8.00
CA PHE A 399 -16.99 -3.03 7.38
C PHE A 399 -16.16 -4.11 8.08
N TYR A 400 -16.80 -5.25 8.37
CA TYR A 400 -16.18 -6.40 9.00
C TYR A 400 -16.56 -7.68 8.27
N THR A 401 -15.55 -8.49 7.94
CA THR A 401 -15.74 -9.83 7.41
C THR A 401 -14.98 -10.85 8.27
N PRO A 402 -15.66 -11.86 8.83
CA PRO A 402 -15.00 -12.98 9.48
C PRO A 402 -14.34 -13.89 8.44
N VAL A 403 -13.11 -14.33 8.73
CA VAL A 403 -12.37 -15.32 7.94
C VAL A 403 -12.47 -16.67 8.65
N MET A 404 -13.15 -17.62 8.02
CA MET A 404 -13.40 -18.96 8.56
C MET A 404 -12.36 -19.95 8.04
N VAL A 405 -11.81 -20.78 8.94
CA VAL A 405 -11.01 -21.97 8.61
C VAL A 405 -11.54 -23.11 9.47
N ASP A 406 -11.87 -24.24 8.83
CA ASP A 406 -12.41 -25.45 9.49
C ASP A 406 -13.57 -25.16 10.46
N GLU A 407 -14.56 -24.38 10.00
CA GLU A 407 -15.75 -23.97 10.79
C GLU A 407 -15.45 -23.08 12.02
N MET A 408 -14.20 -22.65 12.21
CA MET A 408 -13.78 -21.70 13.24
C MET A 408 -13.41 -20.34 12.63
N VAL A 409 -13.72 -19.26 13.35
CA VAL A 409 -13.32 -17.90 12.96
C VAL A 409 -11.86 -17.71 13.34
N GLU A 410 -10.96 -17.60 12.37
CA GLU A 410 -9.53 -17.38 12.63
C GLU A 410 -9.16 -15.89 12.70
N SER A 411 -9.77 -15.04 11.87
CA SER A 411 -9.40 -13.62 11.80
C SER A 411 -10.52 -12.75 11.22
N PHE A 412 -10.33 -11.43 11.28
CA PHE A 412 -11.21 -10.44 10.66
C PHE A 412 -10.43 -9.49 9.77
N SER A 413 -11.08 -9.01 8.71
CA SER A 413 -10.55 -7.96 7.83
C SER A 413 -11.35 -6.66 8.00
N PRO A 414 -10.98 -5.78 8.95
CA PRO A 414 -11.68 -4.51 9.14
C PRO A 414 -11.33 -3.52 8.03
N PHE A 415 -12.36 -2.85 7.52
CA PHE A 415 -12.26 -1.86 6.45
C PHE A 415 -13.14 -0.64 6.74
N LEU A 416 -12.67 0.52 6.30
CA LEU A 416 -13.31 1.82 6.49
C LEU A 416 -13.40 2.54 5.16
N GLU A 417 -14.54 3.16 4.88
CA GLU A 417 -14.79 3.96 3.68
C GLU A 417 -15.49 5.27 4.07
N LEU A 418 -15.06 6.39 3.49
CA LEU A 418 -15.66 7.70 3.72
C LEU A 418 -16.16 8.29 2.40
N TYR A 419 -17.43 8.66 2.35
CA TYR A 419 -18.13 9.15 1.16
C TYR A 419 -18.56 10.60 1.34
N HIS A 420 -18.52 11.38 0.25
CA HIS A 420 -19.11 12.72 0.22
C HIS A 420 -20.62 12.60 0.03
N VAL A 421 -21.41 13.40 0.73
CA VAL A 421 -22.86 13.45 0.51
C VAL A 421 -23.19 14.75 -0.23
N ASN A 422 -23.55 14.65 -1.51
CA ASN A 422 -23.96 15.78 -2.35
C ASN A 422 -25.11 15.38 -3.28
N SER A 423 -26.10 16.26 -3.41
CA SER A 423 -27.35 16.09 -4.17
C SER A 423 -27.19 16.13 -5.70
N GLY A 424 -26.01 16.50 -6.23
CA GLY A 424 -25.76 16.68 -7.67
C GLY A 424 -24.95 15.60 -8.39
N MET A 425 -24.51 14.54 -7.70
CA MET A 425 -23.75 13.41 -8.27
C MET A 425 -24.29 12.11 -7.66
N PRO A 426 -24.10 10.93 -8.29
CA PRO A 426 -24.23 9.65 -7.59
C PRO A 426 -23.08 9.51 -6.56
N SER A 427 -23.15 10.33 -5.51
CA SER A 427 -22.10 10.71 -4.57
C SER A 427 -21.67 9.58 -3.61
N LEU A 428 -22.41 8.47 -3.62
CA LEU A 428 -22.11 7.24 -2.88
C LEU A 428 -21.33 6.21 -3.69
N SER A 429 -21.05 6.45 -4.98
CA SER A 429 -20.47 5.39 -5.84
C SER A 429 -19.02 5.05 -5.51
N TYR A 430 -18.23 6.01 -4.99
CA TYR A 430 -16.82 5.80 -4.66
C TYR A 430 -16.38 6.54 -3.39
N PRO A 431 -15.60 5.90 -2.50
CA PRO A 431 -15.15 6.55 -1.28
C PRO A 431 -14.03 7.56 -1.55
N MET A 432 -14.15 8.76 -0.96
CA MET A 432 -13.10 9.79 -0.93
C MET A 432 -11.84 9.32 -0.19
N ALA A 433 -12.02 8.48 0.81
CA ALA A 433 -10.97 7.99 1.69
C ALA A 433 -11.30 6.60 2.21
N SER A 434 -10.28 5.81 2.48
CA SER A 434 -10.43 4.45 3.01
C SER A 434 -9.28 4.06 3.92
N ALA A 435 -9.53 3.10 4.81
CA ALA A 435 -8.50 2.50 5.65
C ALA A 435 -8.73 1.00 5.83
N TYR A 436 -7.65 0.22 5.77
CA TYR A 436 -7.69 -1.24 5.91
C TYR A 436 -6.53 -1.73 6.77
N LEU A 437 -6.78 -2.83 7.50
CA LEU A 437 -5.77 -3.44 8.36
C LEU A 437 -4.59 -3.93 7.54
N ALA A 438 -3.39 -3.54 7.96
CA ALA A 438 -2.17 -4.09 7.42
C ALA A 438 -2.01 -5.55 7.87
N LYS A 439 -1.71 -6.45 6.91
CA LYS A 439 -1.39 -7.84 7.23
C LYS A 439 -0.10 -7.89 8.06
N ALA A 440 -0.04 -8.77 9.06
CA ALA A 440 1.17 -8.98 9.84
C ALA A 440 2.37 -9.27 8.91
N GLY A 441 3.45 -8.49 9.04
CA GLY A 441 4.64 -8.62 8.19
C GLY A 441 4.54 -8.05 6.78
N SER A 442 3.39 -7.47 6.36
CA SER A 442 3.27 -6.80 5.06
C SER A 442 3.83 -5.38 5.07
N ILE A 443 4.09 -4.82 6.26
CA ILE A 443 4.62 -3.48 6.46
C ILE A 443 5.88 -3.57 7.32
N CYS A 444 7.03 -3.27 6.70
CA CYS A 444 8.33 -3.21 7.38
C CYS A 444 8.92 -1.80 7.17
N PHE A 445 9.55 -1.22 8.19
CA PHE A 445 10.26 0.07 8.15
C PHE A 445 11.63 -0.02 8.84
N GLY A 446 12.49 0.99 8.69
CA GLY A 446 13.79 1.05 9.37
C GLY A 446 15.02 0.84 8.48
N ASN A 447 16.18 1.18 9.05
CA ASN A 447 17.49 1.19 8.41
C ASN A 447 18.39 0.06 8.98
N SER A 448 19.66 -0.03 8.56
CA SER A 448 20.51 -1.22 8.78
C SER A 448 20.88 -1.53 10.25
N HIS A 449 20.65 -0.59 11.17
CA HIS A 449 20.94 -0.75 12.59
C HIS A 449 19.69 -1.06 13.42
N ASP A 450 18.52 -0.58 13.00
CA ASP A 450 17.24 -0.82 13.67
C ASP A 450 16.25 -1.48 12.69
N LYS A 451 16.11 -2.81 12.81
CA LYS A 451 15.09 -3.57 12.08
C LYS A 451 13.74 -3.36 12.75
N TYR A 452 12.94 -2.40 12.29
CA TYR A 452 11.52 -2.31 12.65
C TYR A 452 10.71 -3.15 11.66
N SER A 453 10.68 -4.47 11.85
CA SER A 453 9.45 -5.16 11.47
C SER A 453 8.38 -4.58 12.37
N TYR A 454 7.47 -3.75 11.86
CA TYR A 454 6.21 -3.55 12.54
C TYR A 454 5.36 -4.82 12.30
N ALA A 455 5.88 -5.97 12.73
CA ALA A 455 5.05 -6.78 13.61
C ALA A 455 4.80 -5.82 14.75
N SER A 456 3.54 -5.45 14.93
CA SER A 456 3.14 -4.63 16.06
C SER A 456 3.99 -4.98 17.28
N GLU A 457 4.42 -3.97 18.03
CA GLU A 457 4.78 -4.22 19.43
C GLU A 457 3.78 -5.22 20.00
N PRO A 458 4.21 -6.24 20.75
CA PRO A 458 3.35 -7.34 21.13
C PRO A 458 1.98 -6.85 21.65
N GLY A 459 0.92 -6.92 20.83
CA GLY A 459 -0.40 -6.33 21.15
C GLY A 459 -0.91 -5.14 20.31
N GLY A 460 -0.15 -4.56 19.37
CA GLY A 460 -0.58 -3.43 18.54
C GLY A 460 -1.18 -3.80 17.17
N LEU A 461 -1.71 -2.81 16.43
CA LEU A 461 -2.22 -2.95 15.05
C LEU A 461 -1.84 -1.73 14.19
N VAL A 462 -1.91 -1.88 12.85
CA VAL A 462 -1.60 -0.80 11.89
C VAL A 462 -2.64 -0.74 10.79
N PHE A 463 -3.19 0.45 10.54
CA PHE A 463 -4.00 0.75 9.36
C PHE A 463 -3.20 1.43 8.25
N VAL A 464 -3.45 1.01 7.01
CA VAL A 464 -3.06 1.76 5.81
C VAL A 464 -4.16 2.76 5.51
N LEU A 465 -3.82 4.04 5.45
CA LEU A 465 -4.74 5.13 5.12
C LEU A 465 -4.60 5.50 3.65
N ARG A 466 -5.73 5.60 2.93
CA ARG A 466 -5.79 6.07 1.55
C ARG A 466 -6.76 7.24 1.44
N ILE A 467 -6.40 8.25 0.66
CA ILE A 467 -7.22 9.42 0.36
C ILE A 467 -7.13 9.70 -1.14
N ALA A 468 -8.24 10.04 -1.77
CA ALA A 468 -8.31 10.30 -3.20
C ALA A 468 -7.84 9.12 -4.08
N GLY A 469 -7.99 7.89 -3.58
CA GLY A 469 -7.47 6.68 -4.23
C GLY A 469 -5.95 6.48 -4.09
N GLU A 470 -5.25 7.33 -3.34
CA GLU A 470 -3.79 7.28 -3.16
C GLU A 470 -3.44 6.95 -1.71
N ASP A 471 -2.29 6.32 -1.49
CA ASP A 471 -1.78 6.08 -0.14
C ASP A 471 -1.45 7.42 0.53
N PHE A 472 -2.01 7.62 1.71
CA PHE A 472 -1.86 8.84 2.49
C PHE A 472 -0.87 8.68 3.64
N GLY A 473 -0.89 7.52 4.30
CA GLY A 473 -0.06 7.27 5.47
C GLY A 473 -0.43 5.98 6.19
N LEU A 474 0.15 5.79 7.36
CA LEU A 474 -0.13 4.66 8.23
C LEU A 474 -0.50 5.14 9.63
N LEU A 475 -1.52 4.52 10.22
CA LEU A 475 -1.91 4.75 11.61
C LEU A 475 -1.61 3.49 12.41
N ALA A 476 -0.58 3.54 13.24
CA ALA A 476 -0.23 2.49 14.18
C ALA A 476 -0.84 2.77 15.55
N ALA A 477 -1.28 1.71 16.24
CA ALA A 477 -1.84 1.83 17.57
C ALA A 477 -1.43 0.67 18.49
N GLY A 478 -1.43 0.95 19.79
CA GLY A 478 -1.28 -0.02 20.85
C GLY A 478 -1.99 0.46 22.12
N TRP A 479 -2.35 -0.48 22.99
CA TRP A 479 -2.93 -0.15 24.30
C TRP A 479 -1.83 -0.13 25.37
N GLN A 480 -1.80 0.90 26.22
CA GLN A 480 -0.74 1.09 27.22
C GLN A 480 -1.29 1.45 28.59
N GLY A 481 -0.53 1.16 29.64
CA GLY A 481 -0.88 1.53 31.02
C GLY A 481 -2.06 0.75 31.61
N PHE A 482 -2.40 -0.39 31.00
CA PHE A 482 -3.43 -1.29 31.54
C PHE A 482 -2.85 -2.12 32.69
N GLN A 483 -3.61 -2.21 33.79
CA GLN A 483 -3.28 -3.10 34.91
C GLN A 483 -4.50 -3.96 35.26
N GLU A 484 -4.32 -5.28 35.26
CA GLU A 484 -5.36 -6.21 35.68
C GLU A 484 -5.66 -6.09 37.18
N PRO A 485 -6.90 -6.36 37.60
CA PRO A 485 -7.19 -6.60 39.01
C PRO A 485 -6.37 -7.81 39.49
N VAL A 486 -5.51 -7.63 40.49
CA VAL A 486 -4.80 -8.74 41.11
C VAL A 486 -5.70 -9.36 42.18
N ASP A 487 -6.06 -10.63 42.02
CA ASP A 487 -6.75 -11.40 43.06
C ASP A 487 -5.84 -11.64 44.26
N SER A 488 -6.42 -11.63 45.47
CA SER A 488 -5.67 -11.77 46.71
C SER A 488 -4.95 -13.13 46.78
N THR A 489 -3.63 -13.11 46.98
CA THR A 489 -2.89 -14.33 47.30
C THR A 489 -3.17 -14.69 48.77
N SER A 490 -3.75 -15.88 49.02
CA SER A 490 -3.84 -16.43 50.37
C SER A 490 -2.50 -17.05 50.75
N ASP A 491 -1.78 -16.45 51.71
CA ASP A 491 -0.60 -17.09 52.30
C ASP A 491 -1.01 -17.92 53.53
N MET A 492 -0.52 -19.16 53.58
CA MET A 492 -0.70 -20.05 54.72
C MET A 492 0.34 -19.70 55.79
N VAL A 493 -0.07 -18.98 56.82
CA VAL A 493 0.81 -18.61 57.94
C VAL A 493 0.55 -19.54 59.13
N THR A 494 1.60 -20.17 59.65
CA THR A 494 1.51 -20.96 60.89
C THR A 494 1.56 -20.05 62.11
N ASN A 495 0.51 -20.08 62.92
CA ASN A 495 0.49 -19.32 64.16
C ASN A 495 1.44 -19.91 65.22
N LYS A 496 1.69 -19.15 66.31
CA LYS A 496 2.59 -19.55 67.42
C LYS A 496 2.20 -20.86 68.14
N LYS A 497 1.04 -21.46 67.81
CA LYS A 497 0.57 -22.77 68.31
C LYS A 497 0.65 -23.89 67.26
N GLY A 498 1.30 -23.65 66.12
CA GLY A 498 1.53 -24.66 65.07
C GLY A 498 0.32 -24.94 64.17
N LYS A 499 -0.77 -24.17 64.26
CA LYS A 499 -1.92 -24.30 63.34
C LYS A 499 -1.70 -23.41 62.11
N LYS A 500 -1.82 -24.00 60.92
CA LYS A 500 -1.89 -23.26 59.65
C LYS A 500 -3.20 -22.45 59.63
N GLN A 501 -3.10 -21.14 59.43
CA GLN A 501 -4.23 -20.24 59.19
C GLN A 501 -3.99 -19.54 57.85
N GLU A 502 -5.02 -19.50 57.01
CA GLU A 502 -5.03 -18.63 55.84
C GLU A 502 -5.07 -17.18 56.32
N GLN A 503 -4.07 -16.41 55.93
CA GLN A 503 -4.00 -14.98 56.20
C GLN A 503 -4.20 -14.26 54.86
N HIS A 504 -5.38 -13.66 54.66
CA HIS A 504 -5.64 -12.81 53.51
C HIS A 504 -4.98 -11.44 53.72
N SER A 505 -3.93 -11.12 52.95
CA SER A 505 -3.43 -9.76 52.83
C SER A 505 -4.32 -9.02 51.81
N PHE A 506 -5.14 -8.09 52.29
CA PHE A 506 -5.92 -7.22 51.40
C PHE A 506 -5.04 -6.09 50.88
N GLN A 507 -4.44 -6.29 49.71
CA GLN A 507 -3.90 -5.19 48.92
C GLN A 507 -4.63 -5.16 47.58
N HIS A 508 -5.83 -4.55 47.58
CA HIS A 508 -6.54 -4.24 46.34
C HIS A 508 -5.75 -3.18 45.57
N CYS A 509 -4.99 -3.57 44.55
CA CYS A 509 -4.58 -2.62 43.52
C CYS A 509 -5.85 -2.22 42.74
N LYS A 510 -6.19 -0.92 42.72
CA LYS A 510 -7.26 -0.44 41.85
C LYS A 510 -6.84 -0.70 40.39
N PRO A 511 -7.66 -1.36 39.57
CA PRO A 511 -7.30 -1.60 38.18
C PRO A 511 -7.20 -0.26 37.43
N GLU A 512 -6.23 -0.15 36.53
CA GLU A 512 -6.02 1.04 35.71
C GLU A 512 -6.43 0.78 34.26
N PRO A 513 -7.25 1.67 33.66
CA PRO A 513 -7.83 1.42 32.36
C PRO A 513 -6.85 1.24 31.21
N GLY A 514 -5.65 1.81 31.38
CA GLY A 514 -4.79 2.15 30.27
C GLY A 514 -5.45 3.15 29.32
N HIS A 515 -4.81 3.34 28.18
CA HIS A 515 -5.27 4.22 27.11
C HIS A 515 -4.75 3.76 25.76
N LEU A 516 -5.45 4.17 24.71
CA LEU A 516 -5.02 3.98 23.33
C LEU A 516 -3.90 4.96 23.00
N CYS A 517 -2.77 4.45 22.53
CA CYS A 517 -1.68 5.24 21.97
C CYS A 517 -1.70 5.14 20.45
N LEU A 518 -1.64 6.29 19.77
CA LEU A 518 -1.69 6.38 18.32
C LEU A 518 -0.39 7.01 17.79
N ARG A 519 0.15 6.43 16.71
CA ARG A 519 1.29 6.97 15.97
C ARG A 519 0.93 7.04 14.50
N LEU A 520 1.08 8.21 13.88
CA LEU A 520 0.83 8.43 12.47
C LEU A 520 2.14 8.57 11.71
N TRP A 521 2.25 7.89 10.59
CA TRP A 521 3.30 8.11 9.59
C TRP A 521 2.66 8.65 8.32
N LEU A 522 3.16 9.78 7.83
CA LEU A 522 2.65 10.41 6.61
C LEU A 522 3.56 10.14 5.42
N LEU A 523 2.93 9.87 4.27
CA LEU A 523 3.62 9.78 3.00
C LEU A 523 4.24 11.15 2.67
N GLY A 524 5.55 11.17 2.36
CA GLY A 524 6.24 12.41 1.97
C GLY A 524 6.83 13.25 3.11
N SER A 525 6.75 12.81 4.37
CA SER A 525 7.28 13.51 5.56
C SER A 525 8.83 13.65 5.65
N GLY A 526 9.55 13.22 4.61
CA GLY A 526 10.99 13.42 4.41
C GLY A 526 11.89 12.34 5.01
N SER A 527 11.42 11.56 5.97
CA SER A 527 12.15 10.40 6.52
C SER A 527 11.20 9.22 6.81
N PRO A 528 11.54 7.99 6.40
CA PRO A 528 10.77 6.80 6.76
C PRO A 528 10.73 6.54 8.28
N ASP A 529 11.62 7.18 9.05
CA ASP A 529 11.70 7.01 10.51
C ASP A 529 10.87 8.08 11.27
N ARG A 530 10.26 9.04 10.57
CA ARG A 530 9.51 10.14 11.20
C ARG A 530 8.05 9.74 11.48
N TRP A 531 7.80 9.23 12.68
CA TRP A 531 6.46 9.01 13.22
C TRP A 531 6.01 10.19 14.07
N TYR A 532 4.73 10.50 14.02
CA TYR A 532 4.09 11.52 14.83
C TYR A 532 3.22 10.84 15.87
N SER A 533 3.57 10.96 17.14
CA SER A 533 2.71 10.51 18.24
C SER A 533 1.54 11.47 18.36
N LEU A 534 0.32 10.93 18.44
CA LEU A 534 -0.86 11.72 18.76
C LEU A 534 -0.95 11.84 20.28
N GLU A 535 -1.03 13.07 20.76
CA GLU A 535 -1.17 13.33 22.20
C GLU A 535 -2.57 12.95 22.64
N ASN A 536 -2.69 11.95 23.52
CA ASN A 536 -3.95 11.70 24.21
C ASN A 536 -4.09 12.67 25.38
N ARG A 537 -5.09 13.54 25.32
CA ARG A 537 -5.38 14.57 26.33
C ARG A 537 -6.52 14.19 27.26
N SER A 538 -7.03 12.97 27.14
CA SER A 538 -8.21 12.52 27.84
C SER A 538 -7.93 12.16 29.30
N GLN A 539 -8.98 12.22 30.12
CA GLN A 539 -8.89 11.73 31.50
C GLN A 539 -8.88 10.19 31.51
N PRO A 540 -8.25 9.55 32.51
CA PRO A 540 -8.32 8.09 32.66
C PRO A 540 -9.76 7.58 32.63
N GLY A 541 -10.04 6.55 31.83
CA GLY A 541 -11.37 5.96 31.69
C GLY A 541 -12.27 6.59 30.62
N THR A 542 -11.79 7.60 29.88
CA THR A 542 -12.47 8.11 28.68
C THR A 542 -11.88 7.51 27.40
N PRO A 543 -12.67 7.37 26.31
CA PRO A 543 -12.21 6.76 25.06
C PRO A 543 -10.94 7.36 24.44
N GLY A 544 -10.73 8.66 24.61
CA GLY A 544 -9.54 9.37 24.13
C GLY A 544 -9.88 10.65 23.37
N GLN A 545 -9.11 11.69 23.64
CA GLN A 545 -9.14 12.98 22.94
C GLN A 545 -7.75 13.20 22.37
N PHE A 546 -7.66 13.32 21.05
CA PHE A 546 -6.40 13.36 20.35
C PHE A 546 -6.25 14.68 19.61
N GLU A 547 -5.07 15.29 19.69
CA GLU A 547 -4.69 16.43 18.87
C GLU A 547 -3.33 16.18 18.22
N MET A 548 -3.16 16.68 17.00
CA MET A 548 -1.85 16.74 16.35
C MET A 548 -1.72 17.99 15.48
N LYS A 549 -0.49 18.52 15.41
CA LYS A 549 -0.08 19.55 14.45
C LYS A 549 0.85 18.93 13.42
N LEU A 550 0.39 18.80 12.19
CA LEU A 550 1.13 18.12 11.13
C LEU A 550 1.30 18.98 9.89
N PRO A 551 2.42 18.82 9.16
CA PRO A 551 2.51 19.25 7.78
C PRO A 551 1.67 18.27 6.94
N MET A 552 0.36 18.51 6.85
CA MET A 552 -0.54 17.63 6.12
C MET A 552 -0.47 17.99 4.64
N PRO A 553 -0.12 17.04 3.75
CA PRO A 553 -0.32 17.28 2.33
C PRO A 553 -1.83 17.39 2.08
N SER A 554 -2.26 18.31 1.23
CA SER A 554 -3.65 18.29 0.79
C SER A 554 -3.95 16.93 0.13
N ALA A 555 -5.20 16.50 0.16
CA ALA A 555 -5.62 15.24 -0.44
C ALA A 555 -5.27 15.11 -1.95
N SER A 556 -4.96 16.21 -2.63
CA SER A 556 -4.51 16.25 -4.02
C SER A 556 -2.98 16.29 -4.21
N GLU A 557 -2.23 16.47 -3.12
CA GLU A 557 -0.79 16.77 -3.10
C GLU A 557 0.06 15.70 -2.42
N ALA A 558 -0.51 14.64 -1.85
CA ALA A 558 0.22 13.60 -1.10
C ALA A 558 1.41 12.95 -1.86
N LEU A 559 1.48 13.13 -3.18
CA LEU A 559 2.58 12.69 -4.06
C LEU A 559 3.30 13.81 -4.81
N ARG A 560 2.82 15.06 -4.72
CA ARG A 560 3.40 16.22 -5.41
C ARG A 560 4.42 16.86 -4.48
N LYS A 561 5.59 17.25 -5.00
CA LYS A 561 6.67 17.92 -4.26
C LYS A 561 6.30 19.36 -3.81
N THR A 562 5.03 19.62 -3.52
CA THR A 562 4.56 20.87 -2.94
C THR A 562 4.73 20.78 -1.43
N PRO A 563 5.23 21.83 -0.75
CA PRO A 563 5.36 21.80 0.71
C PRO A 563 3.98 21.65 1.35
N ALA A 564 3.80 20.56 2.10
CA ALA A 564 2.63 20.34 2.93
C ALA A 564 2.41 21.52 3.89
N LYS A 565 1.17 21.95 4.06
CA LYS A 565 0.84 23.06 4.96
C LYS A 565 0.78 22.54 6.39
N LEU A 566 1.38 23.29 7.31
CA LEU A 566 1.27 23.00 8.73
C LEU A 566 -0.14 23.39 9.19
N GLY A 567 -0.87 22.46 9.80
CA GLY A 567 -2.12 22.75 10.48
C GLY A 567 -2.50 21.69 11.50
N ALA A 568 -3.38 22.07 12.43
CA ALA A 568 -3.87 21.19 13.47
C ALA A 568 -5.08 20.35 12.99
N ILE A 569 -5.14 19.09 13.43
CA ILE A 569 -6.36 18.30 13.47
C ILE A 569 -6.55 17.75 14.88
N GLY A 570 -7.80 17.69 15.32
CA GLY A 570 -8.19 17.15 16.61
C GLY A 570 -9.43 16.28 16.47
N PHE A 571 -9.58 15.27 17.32
CA PHE A 571 -10.80 14.50 17.41
C PHE A 571 -10.97 13.92 18.81
N ASP A 572 -12.22 13.84 19.25
CA ASP A 572 -12.60 13.23 20.52
C ASP A 572 -13.51 12.03 20.25
N LEU A 573 -13.04 10.85 20.67
CA LEU A 573 -13.75 9.59 20.48
C LEU A 573 -15.00 9.49 21.37
N SER A 574 -15.12 10.36 22.37
CA SER A 574 -16.18 10.37 23.37
C SER A 574 -17.41 11.13 22.87
N ASP A 575 -17.23 12.36 22.38
CA ASP A 575 -18.33 13.19 21.86
C ASP A 575 -18.48 13.11 20.33
N GLY A 576 -17.52 12.50 19.63
CA GLY A 576 -17.51 12.37 18.17
C GLY A 576 -17.19 13.67 17.44
N LYS A 577 -16.65 14.68 18.12
CA LYS A 577 -16.23 15.94 17.52
C LYS A 577 -14.90 15.76 16.79
N ILE A 578 -14.81 16.37 15.61
CA ILE A 578 -13.63 16.35 14.74
C ILE A 578 -13.35 17.78 14.32
N GLU A 579 -12.13 18.24 14.57
CA GLU A 579 -11.69 19.62 14.36
C GLU A 579 -10.53 19.65 13.37
N PHE A 580 -10.49 20.68 12.53
CA PHE A 580 -9.44 20.88 11.55
C PHE A 580 -9.23 22.37 11.26
N GLU A 581 -7.98 22.78 11.16
CA GLU A 581 -7.61 24.19 10.93
C GLU A 581 -7.76 24.63 9.47
N LEU A 582 -7.52 23.70 8.53
CA LEU A 582 -7.57 23.97 7.08
C LEU A 582 -8.64 23.11 6.41
N PRO A 583 -9.40 23.63 5.43
CA PRO A 583 -10.41 22.87 4.71
C PRO A 583 -9.90 21.56 4.10
N GLU A 584 -8.69 21.57 3.54
CA GLU A 584 -8.03 20.40 2.96
C GLU A 584 -7.71 19.29 3.99
N HIS A 585 -7.80 19.57 5.30
CA HIS A 585 -7.57 18.60 6.37
C HIS A 585 -8.85 17.87 6.81
N GLY A 586 -10.04 18.31 6.34
CA GLY A 586 -11.31 17.71 6.76
C GLY A 586 -11.43 16.22 6.44
N VAL A 587 -11.05 15.80 5.21
CA VAL A 587 -11.08 14.37 4.82
C VAL A 587 -10.07 13.54 5.64
N PRO A 588 -8.77 13.93 5.74
CA PRO A 588 -7.84 13.24 6.63
C PRO A 588 -8.30 13.15 8.09
N ALA A 589 -8.85 14.22 8.66
CA ALA A 589 -9.30 14.25 10.05
C ALA A 589 -10.44 13.24 10.27
N CYS A 590 -11.43 13.20 9.38
CA CYS A 590 -12.52 12.23 9.44
C CYS A 590 -12.01 10.78 9.33
N LEU A 591 -11.12 10.50 8.37
CA LEU A 591 -10.57 9.15 8.18
C LEU A 591 -9.76 8.69 9.41
N ILE A 592 -8.90 9.54 9.95
CA ILE A 592 -8.06 9.22 11.12
C ILE A 592 -8.94 8.98 12.35
N ALA A 593 -9.98 9.79 12.58
CA ALA A 593 -10.91 9.59 13.69
C ALA A 593 -11.67 8.26 13.58
N MET A 594 -12.15 7.89 12.39
CA MET A 594 -12.78 6.58 12.13
C MET A 594 -11.81 5.42 12.41
N ALA A 595 -10.58 5.53 11.90
CA ALA A 595 -9.53 4.54 12.08
C ALA A 595 -9.13 4.38 13.55
N ALA A 596 -8.99 5.48 14.28
CA ALA A 596 -8.72 5.49 15.72
C ALA A 596 -9.85 4.82 16.52
N SER A 597 -11.11 5.05 16.15
CA SER A 597 -12.28 4.44 16.80
C SER A 597 -12.32 2.94 16.64
N MET A 598 -12.07 2.46 15.43
CA MET A 598 -11.94 1.04 15.12
C MET A 598 -10.77 0.40 15.89
N LEU A 599 -9.61 1.08 15.96
CA LEU A 599 -8.47 0.62 16.75
C LEU A 599 -8.77 0.59 18.25
N HIS A 600 -9.52 1.56 18.77
CA HIS A 600 -9.99 1.57 20.16
C HIS A 600 -10.81 0.32 20.46
N VAL A 601 -11.84 0.05 19.66
CA VAL A 601 -12.74 -1.11 19.84
C VAL A 601 -11.99 -2.44 19.77
N ILE A 602 -11.01 -2.55 18.86
CA ILE A 602 -10.24 -3.80 18.66
C ILE A 602 -9.19 -4.01 19.75
N LEU A 603 -8.44 -2.96 20.13
CA LEU A 603 -7.26 -3.07 21.01
C LEU A 603 -7.59 -2.95 22.50
N GLN A 604 -8.79 -2.50 22.86
CA GLN A 604 -9.16 -2.36 24.26
C GLN A 604 -9.10 -3.72 24.99
N PRO A 605 -8.41 -3.80 26.15
CA PRO A 605 -8.33 -5.00 26.97
C PRO A 605 -9.71 -5.51 27.38
N ARG A 606 -9.82 -6.83 27.53
CA ARG A 606 -11.07 -7.53 27.87
C ARG A 606 -10.84 -8.44 29.06
N MET A 607 -11.86 -8.58 29.90
CA MET A 607 -11.89 -9.54 31.01
C MET A 607 -12.18 -10.94 30.49
N GLU A 608 -11.70 -11.97 31.21
CA GLU A 608 -12.14 -13.34 30.94
C GLU A 608 -13.64 -13.48 31.22
N PRO A 609 -14.42 -14.11 30.33
CA PRO A 609 -15.81 -14.39 30.61
C PRO A 609 -15.91 -15.38 31.77
N ALA A 610 -16.80 -15.12 32.73
CA ALA A 610 -17.18 -16.12 33.73
C ALA A 610 -17.78 -17.34 33.02
N GLU A 611 -17.49 -18.56 33.49
CA GLU A 611 -18.00 -19.80 32.88
C GLU A 611 -19.52 -19.70 32.66
N ASN A 612 -19.94 -19.77 31.39
CA ASN A 612 -21.33 -19.73 30.91
C ASN A 612 -22.11 -18.41 31.06
N ASP A 613 -21.48 -17.27 31.37
CA ASP A 613 -22.15 -15.95 31.36
C ASP A 613 -21.77 -15.10 30.13
N PHE A 614 -22.57 -15.24 29.07
CA PHE A 614 -22.43 -14.49 27.81
C PHE A 614 -23.29 -13.22 27.75
N LYS A 615 -23.98 -12.86 28.85
CA LYS A 615 -24.85 -11.67 28.90
C LYS A 615 -24.15 -10.44 29.46
N THR A 616 -23.04 -10.66 30.17
CA THR A 616 -22.26 -9.60 30.81
C THR A 616 -21.22 -9.06 29.83
N SER A 617 -21.05 -7.74 29.79
CA SER A 617 -20.00 -7.13 28.99
C SER A 617 -18.63 -7.67 29.40
N MET A 618 -17.81 -8.08 28.42
CA MET A 618 -16.43 -8.48 28.66
C MET A 618 -15.48 -7.27 28.73
N TYR A 619 -16.02 -6.06 28.56
CA TYR A 619 -15.25 -4.85 28.83
C TYR A 619 -15.15 -4.64 30.34
N PRO A 620 -13.97 -4.23 30.84
CA PRO A 620 -13.79 -3.99 32.26
C PRO A 620 -14.79 -2.94 32.77
N SER A 621 -15.30 -3.10 34.01
CA SER A 621 -16.34 -2.22 34.58
C SER A 621 -15.92 -0.76 34.76
N TRP A 622 -14.62 -0.49 34.73
CA TRP A 622 -14.03 0.85 34.79
C TRP A 622 -13.83 1.48 33.40
N SER A 623 -14.17 0.76 32.33
CA SER A 623 -14.07 1.29 30.98
C SER A 623 -15.30 2.10 30.59
N SER A 624 -15.13 3.03 29.67
CA SER A 624 -16.24 3.82 29.16
C SER A 624 -17.19 2.94 28.35
N PRO A 625 -18.51 2.97 28.59
CA PRO A 625 -19.48 2.22 27.80
C PRO A 625 -19.41 2.67 26.35
N GLN A 626 -18.80 1.87 25.47
CA GLN A 626 -18.58 2.24 24.07
C GLN A 626 -19.89 2.58 23.34
N LYS A 627 -20.99 1.97 23.79
CA LYS A 627 -22.34 2.26 23.31
C LYS A 627 -22.76 3.71 23.48
N GLU A 628 -22.18 4.47 24.40
CA GLU A 628 -22.55 5.87 24.64
C GLU A 628 -21.90 6.82 23.63
N HIS A 629 -20.93 6.33 22.86
CA HIS A 629 -20.12 7.13 21.94
C HIS A 629 -20.42 6.75 20.49
N ALA A 630 -20.95 7.70 19.71
CA ALA A 630 -21.45 7.45 18.35
C ALA A 630 -20.40 6.81 17.42
N LEU A 631 -19.15 7.28 17.50
CA LEU A 631 -18.07 6.81 16.63
C LEU A 631 -17.55 5.42 17.04
N LEU A 632 -17.49 5.11 18.34
CA LEU A 632 -17.14 3.77 18.82
C LEU A 632 -18.26 2.77 18.52
N ARG A 633 -19.52 3.16 18.74
CA ARG A 633 -20.69 2.37 18.37
C ARG A 633 -20.70 2.07 16.86
N ALA A 634 -20.36 3.05 16.02
CA ALA A 634 -20.21 2.85 14.58
C ALA A 634 -19.07 1.90 14.24
N ALA A 635 -17.98 1.96 15.00
CA ALA A 635 -16.84 1.07 14.87
C ALA A 635 -17.04 -0.32 15.51
N GLY A 636 -18.29 -0.75 15.74
CA GLY A 636 -18.59 -2.06 16.27
C GLY A 636 -18.35 -2.17 17.78
N GLY A 637 -18.43 -1.06 18.51
CA GLY A 637 -18.44 -1.10 19.96
C GLY A 637 -19.72 -1.72 20.52
N GLU A 638 -19.83 -1.78 21.84
CA GLU A 638 -21.01 -2.32 22.53
C GLU A 638 -22.34 -1.83 21.91
N HIS A 639 -23.25 -2.75 21.55
CA HIS A 639 -24.58 -2.44 21.02
C HIS A 639 -25.69 -2.73 22.05
N PHE A 640 -26.76 -1.93 22.02
CA PHE A 640 -27.98 -2.18 22.78
C PHE A 640 -28.82 -3.32 22.14
N HIS A 641 -28.93 -4.45 22.85
CA HIS A 641 -30.11 -5.32 23.01
C HIS A 641 -30.67 -6.30 21.93
N GLU A 642 -31.41 -7.26 22.52
CA GLU A 642 -32.39 -8.26 22.08
C GLU A 642 -31.94 -9.48 21.24
N SER A 643 -31.88 -10.60 21.97
CA SER A 643 -32.07 -12.04 21.64
C SER A 643 -31.78 -12.64 20.26
N SER A 644 -31.91 -11.92 19.14
CA SER A 644 -31.65 -12.40 17.78
C SER A 644 -30.32 -11.92 17.18
N ARG A 645 -29.66 -10.95 17.80
CA ARG A 645 -28.47 -10.24 17.26
C ARG A 645 -27.14 -10.61 17.94
N ARG A 646 -27.03 -11.83 18.49
CA ARG A 646 -25.84 -12.30 19.22
C ARG A 646 -24.54 -12.35 18.40
N GLY A 647 -24.63 -12.44 17.06
CA GLY A 647 -23.51 -12.79 16.20
C GLY A 647 -22.27 -11.89 16.29
N PHE A 648 -22.41 -10.57 16.25
CA PHE A 648 -21.22 -9.69 16.19
C PHE A 648 -20.45 -9.64 17.52
N VAL A 649 -21.18 -9.47 18.62
CA VAL A 649 -20.62 -9.47 19.98
C VAL A 649 -20.03 -10.86 20.25
N GLU A 650 -20.79 -11.96 20.15
CA GLU A 650 -20.23 -13.32 20.39
C GLU A 650 -18.98 -13.63 19.56
N VAL A 651 -18.89 -13.19 18.31
CA VAL A 651 -17.72 -13.52 17.46
C VAL A 651 -16.50 -12.69 17.83
N LEU A 652 -16.65 -11.42 18.20
CA LEU A 652 -15.56 -10.65 18.82
C LEU A 652 -15.17 -11.22 20.20
N LEU A 653 -16.15 -11.67 21.00
CA LEU A 653 -15.94 -12.27 22.33
C LEU A 653 -15.24 -13.65 22.24
N ARG A 654 -15.49 -14.43 21.19
CA ARG A 654 -14.91 -15.77 20.96
C ARG A 654 -13.52 -15.77 20.34
N LEU A 655 -12.95 -14.61 20.03
CA LEU A 655 -11.59 -14.53 19.48
C LEU A 655 -10.60 -15.24 20.41
N PRO A 656 -9.94 -16.32 19.95
CA PRO A 656 -8.66 -16.67 20.49
C PRO A 656 -7.71 -15.59 19.97
N MET A 657 -7.60 -14.47 20.69
CA MET A 657 -6.39 -13.67 20.69
C MET A 657 -5.26 -14.69 20.70
N SER A 658 -4.50 -14.82 19.59
CA SER A 658 -3.58 -15.94 19.40
C SER A 658 -2.81 -16.19 20.70
N ASN A 659 -2.52 -17.44 21.07
CA ASN A 659 -1.77 -17.71 22.30
C ASN A 659 -0.48 -16.86 22.42
N GLN A 660 0.05 -16.37 21.29
CA GLN A 660 1.09 -15.34 21.21
C GLN A 660 0.62 -13.95 21.70
N LEU A 661 -0.48 -13.38 21.20
CA LEU A 661 -1.06 -12.11 21.65
C LEU A 661 -1.57 -12.17 23.10
N ARG A 662 -2.16 -13.30 23.54
CA ARG A 662 -2.48 -13.56 24.95
C ARG A 662 -1.22 -13.56 25.80
N LYS A 663 -0.17 -14.30 25.44
CA LYS A 663 1.09 -14.24 26.21
C LYS A 663 1.69 -12.84 26.19
N ASN A 664 1.57 -12.11 25.10
CA ASN A 664 2.20 -10.80 24.95
C ASN A 664 1.48 -9.67 25.71
N MET A 665 0.14 -9.73 25.85
CA MET A 665 -0.60 -8.82 26.75
C MET A 665 -0.36 -9.14 28.23
N PHE A 666 -0.19 -10.42 28.57
CA PHE A 666 -0.05 -10.86 29.97
C PHE A 666 1.41 -10.88 30.47
N PHE A 667 2.42 -10.81 29.59
CA PHE A 667 3.85 -10.87 29.97
C PHE A 667 4.68 -9.61 29.68
N ALA A 668 4.09 -8.50 29.24
CA ALA A 668 4.81 -7.24 29.10
C ALA A 668 5.08 -6.63 30.48
N LYS A 669 6.14 -7.07 31.17
CA LYS A 669 6.75 -6.30 32.25
C LYS A 669 7.11 -4.92 31.68
N ALA A 670 6.63 -3.89 32.36
CA ALA A 670 6.90 -2.49 32.08
C ALA A 670 8.40 -2.20 32.01
N GLU A 671 8.99 -2.27 30.82
CA GLU A 671 10.23 -1.59 30.49
C GLU A 671 9.89 -0.46 29.52
N THR A 672 9.61 0.70 30.13
CA THR A 672 9.74 2.07 29.62
C THR A 672 9.85 2.27 28.09
N LEU A 673 8.76 2.79 27.51
CA LEU A 673 8.73 3.46 26.21
C LEU A 673 9.39 4.86 26.27
N TYR A 674 10.71 4.92 26.50
CA TYR A 674 11.54 6.10 26.17
C TYR A 674 13.00 5.66 26.01
N PRO A 675 13.76 6.14 25.00
CA PRO A 675 15.16 6.40 25.22
C PRO A 675 15.23 7.65 26.11
N VAL A 676 15.30 7.46 27.42
CA VAL A 676 15.82 8.52 28.28
C VAL A 676 17.27 8.69 27.87
N GLY A 677 17.57 9.81 27.21
CA GLY A 677 18.94 10.23 26.98
C GLY A 677 19.59 10.54 28.32
N GLU A 678 20.12 9.52 29.00
CA GLU A 678 21.15 9.75 30.01
C GLU A 678 22.48 9.97 29.27
N LYS A 679 22.89 11.24 29.25
CA LYS A 679 24.28 11.59 29.00
C LYS A 679 25.16 10.83 29.99
N ARG A 680 26.06 10.00 29.48
CA ARG A 680 27.45 9.97 29.93
C ARG A 680 28.38 9.95 28.73
#